data_AF-A0A2K9A0N4-F1
#
_entry.id   AF-A0A2K9A0N4-F1
#
_cell.length_a   1.000
_cell.length_b   1.000
_cell.length_c   1.000
_cell.angle_alpha   90.00
_cell.angle_beta   90.00
_cell.angle_gamma   90.00
#
_symmetry.space_group_name_H-M   'P 1'
#
loop_
_entity.id
_entity.type
_entity.pdbx_description
1 polymer ?
#
loop_
_entity_poly.entity_id
_entity_poly.type
_entity_poly.pdbx_seq_one_letter_code
_entity_poly.pdbx_strand_id
1 'polypeptide(L)'
;MEQKVFPIVIEKEVKRHAYLITGEKYYILLDPGADYHVNVLVEELNKHITLNKLDFLILQSSDLLNITSINHLIKHGFKGKIIVNQIGTPYLNHIVDAEIMTIEDLHFELVLNEQEKLLFIPTPFLPFPDCFSTYYQSQKVLFSGHLFSQTPIEKKNTEQLILAINQFHESILPSVEFVRQNIKKLRKYDIDIIYPRLGEPLSKEQAKITDAVIKYDFYNTNQVVSKINDKNVSYNYESICNHMLKVLEKYYHREDILSIFDDSEIKLDMLPHLEIDQTTLTGYKLWNAFFELIYQHKGVEWLIVLEPVVKKYHKLYNIHMPTIFKTKMLEQRKRIESLSTLKESLEEKVSKLEGKISETSEKLLRCPITGLYNQRFMIQHLINNIDHPLEPNFERALITIYIDNLVSINRQYGSEKGDETLRNLAYLINRIKSEDTLAFKQNGPGIFVYKHHVLKDQLKSFVIKLRQAIHDSDLFVEPITVSMSIVKVGELNEKYETIEQVNQWIELSLMRLEKAKQRGNDQIIDDTNDDQQKTDGMILLVDEDETYQNLMVKIFDRIQYKVLVAKDIYEALDLLEKHQIDVIISEINLSKLDGFQLKQKINDTIHFKDIPFVITSHHKNLDVIMRCNLLDVNLVLRKPIIPEELIGYVKRVRNQRVVL
;
A
#
# COMPACT_ATOMS: atom_id res chain seq x y z
N MET A 1 61.27 -3.18 -10.63
CA MET A 1 60.25 -3.58 -9.64
C MET A 1 59.13 -4.21 -10.43
N GLU A 2 58.69 -5.42 -10.06
CA GLU A 2 57.50 -6.03 -10.64
C GLU A 2 56.29 -5.14 -10.39
N GLN A 3 55.41 -5.00 -11.40
CA GLN A 3 54.19 -4.22 -11.28
C GLN A 3 53.24 -4.94 -10.32
N LYS A 4 53.02 -4.37 -9.13
CA LYS A 4 52.16 -4.95 -8.07
C LYS A 4 50.73 -4.39 -8.05
N VAL A 5 50.43 -3.42 -8.91
CA VAL A 5 49.12 -2.75 -8.99
C VAL A 5 48.52 -2.95 -10.38
N PHE A 6 47.33 -3.53 -10.42
CA PHE A 6 46.59 -3.87 -11.63
C PHE A 6 45.25 -3.11 -11.65
N PRO A 7 45.10 -2.09 -12.51
CA PRO A 7 43.81 -1.44 -12.73
C PRO A 7 42.89 -2.35 -13.55
N ILE A 8 41.70 -2.63 -13.03
CA ILE A 8 40.66 -3.42 -13.69
C ILE A 8 39.55 -2.46 -14.15
N VAL A 9 39.33 -2.36 -15.47
CA VAL A 9 38.25 -1.53 -16.02
C VAL A 9 36.94 -2.29 -15.92
N ILE A 10 36.08 -1.88 -14.99
CA ILE A 10 34.78 -2.52 -14.76
C ILE A 10 33.64 -1.86 -15.56
N GLU A 11 33.84 -0.63 -16.04
CA GLU A 11 32.89 0.09 -16.90
C GLU A 11 33.64 0.92 -17.94
N LYS A 12 33.47 0.60 -19.23
CA LYS A 12 34.29 1.19 -20.30
C LYS A 12 33.90 2.63 -20.65
N GLU A 13 32.60 2.96 -20.58
CA GLU A 13 32.07 4.26 -21.01
C GLU A 13 32.64 5.42 -20.20
N VAL A 14 32.67 5.26 -18.87
CA VAL A 14 33.21 6.25 -17.94
C VAL A 14 34.60 5.89 -17.42
N LYS A 15 35.19 4.79 -17.92
CA LYS A 15 36.46 4.21 -17.42
C LYS A 15 36.48 4.10 -15.91
N ARG A 16 35.54 3.34 -15.37
CA ARG A 16 35.50 3.02 -13.94
C ARG A 16 36.48 1.92 -13.62
N HIS A 17 37.28 2.14 -12.59
CA HIS A 17 38.33 1.22 -12.18
C HIS A 17 38.03 0.59 -10.81
N ALA A 18 38.30 -0.71 -10.71
CA ALA A 18 38.68 -1.37 -9.46
C ALA A 18 40.19 -1.62 -9.48
N TYR A 19 40.83 -1.70 -8.33
CA TYR A 19 42.30 -1.87 -8.27
C TYR A 19 42.68 -3.13 -7.52
N LEU A 20 43.42 -4.03 -8.17
CA LEU A 20 43.99 -5.20 -7.55
C LEU A 20 45.45 -4.92 -7.18
N ILE A 21 45.80 -5.09 -5.90
CA ILE A 21 47.17 -5.12 -5.42
C ILE A 21 47.55 -6.59 -5.17
N THR A 22 48.66 -7.01 -5.76
CA THR A 22 49.21 -8.36 -5.59
C THR A 22 50.55 -8.30 -4.86
N GLY A 23 50.66 -9.00 -3.74
CA GLY A 23 51.91 -9.25 -3.03
C GLY A 23 52.33 -10.72 -3.09
N GLU A 24 53.46 -11.05 -2.47
CA GLU A 24 53.93 -12.44 -2.37
C GLU A 24 52.98 -13.33 -1.53
N LYS A 25 52.26 -12.73 -0.58
CA LYS A 25 51.38 -13.44 0.37
C LYS A 25 50.00 -12.81 0.56
N TYR A 26 49.66 -11.78 -0.20
CA TYR A 26 48.42 -11.04 0.00
C TYR A 26 47.83 -10.57 -1.32
N TYR A 27 46.50 -10.51 -1.38
CA TYR A 27 45.72 -9.98 -2.49
C TYR A 27 44.65 -9.03 -1.98
N ILE A 28 44.64 -7.82 -2.53
CA ILE A 28 43.81 -6.72 -2.04
C ILE A 28 43.05 -6.12 -3.21
N LEU A 29 41.73 -6.02 -3.10
CA LEU A 29 40.89 -5.34 -4.07
C LEU A 29 40.38 -4.03 -3.49
N LEU A 30 40.47 -2.95 -4.26
CA LEU A 30 39.93 -1.64 -3.89
C LEU A 30 38.75 -1.29 -4.80
N ASP A 31 37.68 -0.79 -4.17
CA ASP A 31 36.48 -0.22 -4.82
C ASP A 31 35.91 -1.09 -5.98
N PRO A 32 35.28 -2.23 -5.67
CA PRO A 32 34.83 -3.21 -6.67
C PRO A 32 33.72 -2.70 -7.61
N GLY A 33 33.12 -1.54 -7.30
CA GLY A 33 31.99 -1.01 -8.05
C GLY A 33 30.67 -1.70 -7.73
N ALA A 34 29.63 -1.34 -8.47
CA ALA A 34 28.24 -1.70 -8.15
C ALA A 34 27.90 -3.16 -8.48
N ASP A 35 26.77 -3.66 -8.00
CA ASP A 35 26.33 -5.04 -8.22
C ASP A 35 26.39 -5.50 -9.69
N TYR A 36 25.94 -4.65 -10.63
CA TYR A 36 25.96 -4.98 -12.06
C TYR A 36 27.37 -5.04 -12.68
N HIS A 37 28.41 -4.56 -11.98
CA HIS A 37 29.80 -4.69 -12.43
C HIS A 37 30.43 -6.02 -12.04
N VAL A 38 29.85 -6.75 -11.08
CA VAL A 38 30.50 -7.90 -10.44
C VAL A 38 30.91 -8.96 -11.45
N ASN A 39 30.06 -9.28 -12.43
CA ASN A 39 30.39 -10.29 -13.44
C ASN A 39 31.65 -9.92 -14.26
N VAL A 40 31.72 -8.67 -14.74
CA VAL A 40 32.88 -8.16 -15.50
C VAL A 40 34.11 -8.12 -14.61
N LEU A 41 33.95 -7.66 -13.36
CA LEU A 41 35.03 -7.64 -12.38
C LEU A 41 35.58 -9.04 -12.11
N VAL A 42 34.72 -10.03 -11.85
CA VAL A 42 35.13 -11.42 -11.59
C VAL A 42 35.84 -12.03 -12.81
N GLU A 43 35.32 -11.78 -14.03
CA GLU A 43 35.96 -12.24 -15.27
C GLU A 43 37.38 -11.68 -15.44
N GLU A 44 37.56 -10.38 -15.25
CA GLU A 44 38.87 -9.73 -15.35
C GLU A 44 39.78 -10.13 -14.17
N LEU A 45 39.25 -10.23 -12.95
CA LEU A 45 40.01 -10.63 -11.77
C LEU A 45 40.56 -12.05 -11.91
N ASN A 46 39.78 -12.98 -12.44
CA ASN A 46 40.17 -14.38 -12.66
C ASN A 46 41.37 -14.56 -13.60
N LYS A 47 41.74 -13.54 -14.39
CA LYS A 47 42.99 -13.53 -15.18
C LYS A 47 44.24 -13.42 -14.31
N HIS A 48 44.10 -12.89 -13.09
CA HIS A 48 45.17 -12.69 -12.13
C HIS A 48 45.03 -13.62 -10.92
N ILE A 49 43.84 -13.66 -10.31
CA ILE A 49 43.54 -14.46 -9.11
C ILE A 49 42.07 -14.87 -9.03
N THR A 50 41.79 -15.94 -8.29
CA THR A 50 40.43 -16.32 -7.90
C THR A 50 39.97 -15.54 -6.66
N LEU A 51 38.68 -15.17 -6.57
CA LEU A 51 38.13 -14.37 -5.45
C LEU A 51 38.37 -14.96 -4.07
N ASN A 52 38.39 -16.28 -3.95
CA ASN A 52 38.63 -16.98 -2.68
C ASN A 52 40.05 -16.79 -2.12
N LYS A 53 40.99 -16.26 -2.92
CA LYS A 53 42.34 -15.90 -2.50
C LYS A 53 42.48 -14.43 -2.10
N LEU A 54 41.42 -13.63 -2.25
CA LEU A 54 41.43 -12.22 -1.86
C LEU A 54 41.39 -12.11 -0.33
N ASP A 55 42.43 -11.51 0.25
CA ASP A 55 42.55 -11.34 1.71
C ASP A 55 41.77 -10.12 2.19
N PHE A 56 41.83 -9.03 1.43
CA PHE A 56 41.22 -7.76 1.82
C PHE A 56 40.42 -7.13 0.68
N LEU A 57 39.22 -6.66 1.00
CA LEU A 57 38.40 -5.79 0.17
C LEU A 57 38.35 -4.40 0.82
N ILE A 58 38.98 -3.40 0.22
CA ILE A 58 39.01 -2.03 0.75
C ILE A 58 37.96 -1.20 0.03
N LEU A 59 37.06 -0.61 0.79
CA LEU A 59 36.03 0.30 0.29
C LEU A 59 36.40 1.72 0.71
N GLN A 60 36.90 2.51 -0.23
CA GLN A 60 37.34 3.88 0.03
C GLN A 60 36.18 4.85 0.32
N SER A 61 34.96 4.39 0.01
CA SER A 61 33.69 5.02 0.37
C SER A 61 32.59 3.95 0.45
N SER A 62 31.71 4.10 1.43
CA SER A 62 30.52 3.27 1.64
C SER A 62 29.31 3.79 0.85
N ASP A 63 29.53 4.26 -0.37
CA ASP A 63 28.43 4.66 -1.24
C ASP A 63 27.71 3.43 -1.83
N LEU A 64 26.47 3.63 -2.30
CA LEU A 64 25.63 2.53 -2.79
C LEU A 64 26.28 1.74 -3.93
N LEU A 65 27.09 2.39 -4.77
CA LEU A 65 27.82 1.74 -5.85
C LEU A 65 28.98 0.88 -5.35
N ASN A 66 29.39 0.92 -4.08
CA ASN A 66 30.41 0.01 -3.56
C ASN A 66 29.77 -1.03 -2.62
N ILE A 67 28.74 -0.67 -1.86
CA ILE A 67 28.08 -1.59 -0.92
C ILE A 67 27.35 -2.72 -1.66
N THR A 68 26.66 -2.40 -2.75
CA THR A 68 25.75 -3.34 -3.42
C THR A 68 26.45 -4.58 -4.00
N SER A 69 27.71 -4.48 -4.41
CA SER A 69 28.44 -5.63 -4.96
C SER A 69 28.95 -6.63 -3.92
N ILE A 70 29.04 -6.25 -2.64
CA ILE A 70 29.72 -7.05 -1.62
C ILE A 70 29.06 -8.43 -1.48
N ASN A 71 27.74 -8.48 -1.31
CA ASN A 71 27.01 -9.73 -1.16
C ASN A 71 27.12 -10.62 -2.39
N HIS A 72 27.25 -10.03 -3.58
CA HIS A 72 27.44 -10.76 -4.82
C HIS A 72 28.87 -11.31 -4.93
N LEU A 73 29.89 -10.56 -4.51
CA LEU A 73 31.28 -11.04 -4.42
C LEU A 73 31.40 -12.21 -3.41
N ILE A 74 30.70 -12.14 -2.27
CA ILE A 74 30.63 -13.23 -1.29
C ILE A 74 30.02 -14.48 -1.92
N LYS A 75 28.91 -14.34 -2.67
CA LYS A 75 28.30 -15.45 -3.43
C LYS A 75 29.25 -16.05 -4.48
N HIS A 76 30.11 -15.23 -5.09
CA HIS A 76 31.16 -15.68 -6.01
C HIS A 76 32.40 -16.26 -5.31
N GLY A 77 32.40 -16.33 -3.98
CA GLY A 77 33.41 -17.06 -3.20
C GLY A 77 34.45 -16.18 -2.50
N PHE A 78 34.24 -14.86 -2.39
CA PHE A 78 35.05 -14.00 -1.52
C PHE A 78 34.91 -14.41 -0.04
N LYS A 79 36.05 -14.53 0.66
CA LYS A 79 36.13 -14.94 2.09
C LYS A 79 37.07 -14.08 2.94
N GLY A 80 37.62 -13.02 2.36
CA GLY A 80 38.54 -12.11 3.05
C GLY A 80 37.82 -11.14 3.98
N LYS A 81 38.59 -10.19 4.52
CA LYS A 81 38.08 -9.12 5.40
C LYS A 81 37.78 -7.86 4.60
N ILE A 82 36.77 -7.11 5.03
CA ILE A 82 36.37 -5.85 4.40
C ILE A 82 36.91 -4.70 5.25
N ILE A 83 37.63 -3.77 4.64
CA ILE A 83 38.20 -2.59 5.31
C ILE A 83 37.44 -1.35 4.87
N VAL A 84 36.86 -0.66 5.85
CA VAL A 84 36.06 0.57 5.66
C VAL A 84 36.44 1.65 6.68
N ASN A 85 35.92 2.85 6.53
CA ASN A 85 35.96 3.86 7.58
C ASN A 85 34.90 3.58 8.65
N GLN A 86 35.20 3.82 9.94
CA GLN A 86 34.25 3.64 11.04
C GLN A 86 32.90 4.35 10.79
N ILE A 87 32.91 5.53 10.17
CA ILE A 87 31.69 6.30 9.82
C ILE A 87 30.78 5.50 8.86
N GLY A 88 31.35 4.65 8.01
CA GLY A 88 30.63 3.81 7.05
C GLY A 88 30.05 2.52 7.63
N THR A 89 30.45 2.11 8.83
CA THR A 89 30.04 0.82 9.43
C THR A 89 28.52 0.63 9.67
N PRO A 90 27.73 1.67 10.04
CA PRO A 90 26.28 1.49 10.23
C PRO A 90 25.55 1.03 8.96
N TYR A 91 26.08 1.35 7.78
CA TYR A 91 25.50 0.96 6.49
C TYR A 91 25.85 -0.47 6.07
N LEU A 92 26.80 -1.12 6.76
CA LEU A 92 27.34 -2.43 6.36
C LEU A 92 26.98 -3.55 7.35
N ASN A 93 27.01 -3.27 8.66
CA ASN A 93 26.84 -4.27 9.72
C ASN A 93 25.51 -5.04 9.67
N HIS A 94 24.48 -4.49 9.03
CA HIS A 94 23.16 -5.12 8.92
C HIS A 94 22.89 -5.77 7.55
N ILE A 95 23.79 -5.58 6.58
CA ILE A 95 23.56 -5.91 5.16
C ILE A 95 24.58 -6.93 4.65
N VAL A 96 25.77 -6.98 5.25
CA VAL A 96 26.90 -7.78 4.76
C VAL A 96 27.28 -8.87 5.76
N ASP A 97 27.33 -10.11 5.29
CA ASP A 97 27.76 -11.29 6.07
C ASP A 97 29.26 -11.58 5.83
N ALA A 98 30.12 -10.66 6.27
CA ALA A 98 31.58 -10.79 6.20
C ALA A 98 32.27 -10.07 7.37
N GLU A 99 33.52 -10.44 7.66
CA GLU A 99 34.30 -9.77 8.71
C GLU A 99 34.67 -8.34 8.27
N ILE A 100 34.22 -7.35 9.03
CA ILE A 100 34.48 -5.92 8.79
C ILE A 100 35.54 -5.44 9.77
N MET A 101 36.57 -4.77 9.25
CA MET A 101 37.58 -4.03 10.02
C MET A 101 37.50 -2.55 9.64
N THR A 102 37.78 -1.66 10.60
CA THR A 102 37.85 -0.22 10.31
C THR A 102 39.29 0.25 10.13
N ILE A 103 39.51 1.31 9.34
CA ILE A 103 40.83 1.94 9.24
C ILE A 103 41.29 2.47 10.60
N GLU A 104 40.36 2.83 11.49
CA GLU A 104 40.62 3.24 12.87
C GLU A 104 41.16 2.09 13.72
N ASP A 105 40.58 0.88 13.61
CA ASP A 105 41.07 -0.33 14.29
C ASP A 105 42.49 -0.69 13.84
N LEU A 106 42.80 -0.39 12.58
CA LEU A 106 44.13 -0.58 11.98
C LEU A 106 45.08 0.59 12.28
N HIS A 107 44.69 1.56 13.09
CA HIS A 107 45.48 2.77 13.35
C HIS A 107 45.95 3.49 12.06
N PHE A 108 45.09 3.48 11.04
CA PHE A 108 45.28 4.06 9.71
C PHE A 108 46.44 3.43 8.90
N GLU A 109 46.88 2.23 9.25
CA GLU A 109 47.99 1.54 8.59
C GLU A 109 47.72 0.03 8.48
N LEU A 110 47.78 -0.52 7.26
CA LEU A 110 47.80 -1.96 7.03
C LEU A 110 49.22 -2.39 6.67
N VAL A 111 49.89 -3.05 7.61
CA VAL A 111 51.23 -3.62 7.40
C VAL A 111 51.10 -4.95 6.68
N LEU A 112 51.69 -5.04 5.48
CA LEU A 112 51.63 -6.21 4.61
C LEU A 112 52.87 -7.11 4.80
N ASN A 113 54.04 -6.49 4.99
CA ASN A 113 55.29 -7.12 5.43
C ASN A 113 56.26 -6.04 5.98
N GLU A 114 57.51 -6.39 6.28
CA GLU A 114 58.52 -5.48 6.84
C GLU A 114 58.80 -4.23 5.99
N GLN A 115 58.54 -4.27 4.68
CA GLN A 115 58.85 -3.18 3.73
C GLN A 115 57.62 -2.60 3.03
N GLU A 116 56.45 -3.23 3.19
CA GLU A 116 55.23 -2.89 2.45
C GLU A 116 54.08 -2.60 3.39
N LYS A 117 53.50 -1.42 3.23
CA LYS A 117 52.31 -1.01 3.96
C LYS A 117 51.41 -0.10 3.14
N LEU A 118 50.12 -0.19 3.45
CA LEU A 118 49.10 0.76 2.98
C LEU A 118 48.78 1.74 4.11
N LEU A 119 48.81 3.03 3.79
CA LEU A 119 48.39 4.09 4.69
C LEU A 119 47.01 4.57 4.28
N PHE A 120 46.10 4.66 5.24
CA PHE A 120 44.73 5.16 5.04
C PHE A 120 44.67 6.63 5.43
N ILE A 121 44.29 7.49 4.50
CA ILE A 121 44.33 8.94 4.65
C ILE A 121 42.88 9.45 4.60
N PRO A 122 42.27 9.83 5.73
CA PRO A 122 40.90 10.34 5.73
C PRO A 122 40.75 11.59 4.87
N THR A 123 39.86 11.49 3.88
CA THR A 123 39.51 12.54 2.93
C THR A 123 38.00 12.83 2.99
N PRO A 124 37.48 13.27 4.14
CA PRO A 124 36.06 13.46 4.34
C PRO A 124 35.52 14.53 3.38
N PHE A 125 34.25 14.36 3.00
CA PHE A 125 33.51 15.22 2.08
C PHE A 125 34.06 15.24 0.66
N LEU A 126 34.66 14.15 0.21
CA LEU A 126 35.05 13.93 -1.19
C LEU A 126 34.35 12.70 -1.82
N PRO A 127 33.01 12.68 -1.97
CA PRO A 127 32.02 13.64 -1.49
C PRO A 127 31.39 13.24 -0.13
N PHE A 128 31.65 12.03 0.36
CA PHE A 128 31.01 11.48 1.56
C PHE A 128 31.87 11.66 2.82
N PRO A 129 31.27 11.71 4.03
CA PRO A 129 32.00 11.94 5.27
C PRO A 129 32.97 10.81 5.63
N ASP A 130 32.73 9.59 5.14
CA ASP A 130 33.50 8.37 5.39
C ASP A 130 34.62 8.14 4.36
N CYS A 131 34.76 9.01 3.35
CA CYS A 131 35.75 8.85 2.29
C CYS A 131 37.20 8.88 2.82
N PHE A 132 38.05 7.99 2.30
CA PHE A 132 39.49 8.00 2.53
C PHE A 132 40.29 7.58 1.29
N SER A 133 41.52 8.09 1.18
CA SER A 133 42.48 7.66 0.16
C SER A 133 43.40 6.56 0.71
N THR A 134 43.81 5.63 -0.15
CA THR A 134 44.76 4.57 0.22
C THR A 134 46.10 4.85 -0.46
N TYR A 135 47.17 4.97 0.32
CA TYR A 135 48.51 5.23 -0.20
C TYR A 135 49.41 4.02 0.03
N TYR A 136 49.91 3.44 -1.06
CA TYR A 136 50.83 2.30 -1.03
C TYR A 136 52.27 2.80 -1.01
N GLN A 137 52.89 2.80 0.18
CA GLN A 137 54.12 3.53 0.43
C GLN A 137 55.32 3.03 -0.39
N SER A 138 55.51 1.72 -0.49
CA SER A 138 56.68 1.15 -1.18
C SER A 138 56.65 1.36 -2.69
N GLN A 139 55.44 1.50 -3.27
CA GLN A 139 55.23 1.74 -4.70
C GLN A 139 54.95 3.21 -5.03
N LYS A 140 54.85 4.09 -4.01
CA LYS A 140 54.50 5.51 -4.16
C LYS A 140 53.20 5.74 -4.94
N VAL A 141 52.22 4.86 -4.74
CA VAL A 141 50.94 4.87 -5.45
C VAL A 141 49.85 5.43 -4.56
N LEU A 142 49.08 6.41 -5.05
CA LEU A 142 47.88 6.90 -4.37
C LEU A 142 46.61 6.42 -5.08
N PHE A 143 45.76 5.67 -4.37
CA PHE A 143 44.37 5.43 -4.77
C PHE A 143 43.50 6.52 -4.18
N SER A 144 43.02 7.41 -5.02
CA SER A 144 42.45 8.70 -4.62
C SER A 144 40.91 8.72 -4.55
N GLY A 145 40.25 7.62 -4.88
CA GLY A 145 38.80 7.54 -4.91
C GLY A 145 38.20 8.59 -5.86
N HIS A 146 37.25 9.38 -5.37
CA HIS A 146 36.64 10.46 -6.16
C HIS A 146 37.57 11.64 -6.45
N LEU A 147 38.61 11.85 -5.64
CA LEU A 147 39.57 12.90 -5.92
C LEU A 147 40.32 12.56 -7.23
N PHE A 148 40.59 13.58 -8.05
CA PHE A 148 41.17 13.43 -9.40
C PHE A 148 40.41 12.56 -10.41
N SER A 149 39.20 12.11 -10.09
CA SER A 149 38.31 11.46 -11.06
C SER A 149 37.90 12.43 -12.17
N GLN A 150 37.64 11.89 -13.36
CA GLN A 150 37.48 12.64 -14.61
C GLN A 150 36.12 12.38 -15.26
N THR A 151 35.57 13.38 -15.94
CA THR A 151 34.55 13.15 -16.97
C THR A 151 35.18 12.49 -18.21
N PRO A 152 34.41 11.77 -19.04
CA PRO A 152 34.94 11.17 -20.28
C PRO A 152 35.55 12.22 -21.21
N ILE A 153 36.76 11.95 -21.75
CA ILE A 153 37.48 12.83 -22.68
C ILE A 153 37.84 12.14 -23.98
N GLU A 154 37.76 12.88 -25.09
CA GLU A 154 38.14 12.40 -26.42
C GLU A 154 39.65 12.57 -26.71
N LYS A 155 40.27 13.66 -26.20
CA LYS A 155 41.68 13.99 -26.45
C LYS A 155 42.51 13.99 -25.16
N LYS A 156 43.62 13.25 -25.18
CA LYS A 156 44.52 13.06 -24.03
C LYS A 156 45.64 14.11 -23.98
N ASN A 157 45.31 15.36 -23.70
CA ASN A 157 46.32 16.38 -23.36
C ASN A 157 46.09 16.91 -21.94
N THR A 158 47.12 17.53 -21.34
CA THR A 158 47.06 17.98 -19.94
C THR A 158 45.95 19.00 -19.69
N GLU A 159 45.67 19.90 -20.62
CA GLU A 159 44.63 20.92 -20.46
C GLU A 159 43.22 20.31 -20.45
N GLN A 160 42.94 19.39 -21.37
CA GLN A 160 41.67 18.65 -21.41
C GLN A 160 41.50 17.76 -20.18
N LEU A 161 42.60 17.17 -19.69
CA LEU A 161 42.59 16.39 -18.46
C LEU A 161 42.26 17.25 -17.24
N ILE A 162 42.87 18.44 -17.12
CA ILE A 162 42.55 19.41 -16.06
C ILE A 162 41.08 19.82 -16.15
N LEU A 163 40.59 20.13 -17.35
CA LEU A 163 39.19 20.50 -17.57
C LEU A 163 38.24 19.38 -17.13
N ALA A 164 38.52 18.13 -17.49
CA ALA A 164 37.69 16.98 -17.14
C ALA A 164 37.68 16.68 -15.64
N ILE A 165 38.83 16.82 -14.97
CA ILE A 165 38.91 16.71 -13.51
C ILE A 165 38.07 17.82 -12.87
N ASN A 166 38.22 19.06 -13.34
CA ASN A 166 37.49 20.21 -12.81
C ASN A 166 35.97 20.07 -13.00
N GLN A 167 35.52 19.61 -14.17
CA GLN A 167 34.11 19.31 -14.43
C GLN A 167 33.57 18.20 -13.53
N PHE A 168 34.33 17.12 -13.35
CA PHE A 168 33.94 16.05 -12.43
C PHE A 168 33.84 16.58 -10.99
N HIS A 169 34.85 17.34 -10.55
CA HIS A 169 34.91 17.91 -9.21
C HIS A 169 33.75 18.85 -8.96
N GLU A 170 33.44 19.72 -9.92
CA GLU A 170 32.30 20.63 -9.86
C GLU A 170 30.96 19.91 -9.80
N SER A 171 30.80 18.80 -10.53
CA SER A 171 29.54 18.05 -10.55
C SER A 171 29.32 17.18 -9.31
N ILE A 172 30.37 16.60 -8.73
CA ILE A 172 30.26 15.59 -7.67
C ILE A 172 30.69 16.10 -6.29
N LEU A 173 31.74 16.93 -6.20
CA LEU A 173 32.33 17.30 -4.92
C LEU A 173 31.65 18.56 -4.33
N PRO A 174 31.54 18.69 -2.99
CA PRO A 174 30.80 19.79 -2.37
C PRO A 174 31.39 21.18 -2.66
N SER A 175 32.71 21.34 -2.59
CA SER A 175 33.40 22.58 -2.98
C SER A 175 34.90 22.35 -3.12
N VAL A 176 35.55 23.30 -3.79
CA VAL A 176 37.01 23.34 -3.90
C VAL A 176 37.72 23.40 -2.54
N GLU A 177 37.09 23.93 -1.48
CA GLU A 177 37.74 24.03 -0.16
C GLU A 177 38.07 22.65 0.42
N PHE A 178 37.17 21.67 0.27
CA PHE A 178 37.44 20.29 0.68
C PHE A 178 38.55 19.65 -0.16
N VAL A 179 38.61 19.98 -1.45
CA VAL A 179 39.68 19.53 -2.35
C VAL A 179 41.03 20.11 -1.90
N ARG A 180 41.11 21.43 -1.67
CA ARG A 180 42.32 22.14 -1.21
C ARG A 180 42.86 21.55 0.09
N GLN A 181 42.00 21.36 1.09
CA GLN A 181 42.40 20.84 2.40
C GLN A 181 42.93 19.40 2.31
N ASN A 182 42.26 18.54 1.53
CA ASN A 182 42.68 17.15 1.39
C ASN A 182 43.92 16.99 0.52
N ILE A 183 44.07 17.75 -0.57
CA ILE A 183 45.32 17.78 -1.34
C ILE A 183 46.49 18.26 -0.47
N LYS A 184 46.28 19.27 0.39
CA LYS A 184 47.31 19.73 1.33
C LYS A 184 47.80 18.62 2.27
N LYS A 185 46.91 17.71 2.71
CA LYS A 185 47.30 16.53 3.49
C LYS A 185 48.13 15.56 2.64
N LEU A 186 47.67 15.28 1.41
CA LEU A 186 48.31 14.33 0.49
C LEU A 186 49.69 14.78 0.02
N ARG A 187 49.96 16.10 -0.05
CA ARG A 187 51.28 16.66 -0.39
C ARG A 187 52.43 16.24 0.54
N LYS A 188 52.14 15.67 1.71
CA LYS A 188 53.15 15.17 2.65
C LYS A 188 53.72 13.81 2.23
N TYR A 189 53.07 13.12 1.29
CA TYR A 189 53.46 11.80 0.82
C TYR A 189 54.16 11.91 -0.53
N ASP A 190 55.16 11.07 -0.73
CA ASP A 190 55.95 11.01 -1.96
C ASP A 190 55.21 10.14 -2.99
N ILE A 191 54.37 10.76 -3.80
CA ILE A 191 53.47 10.07 -4.74
C ILE A 191 54.09 10.14 -6.15
N ASP A 192 54.22 9.00 -6.83
CA ASP A 192 54.68 8.93 -8.23
C ASP A 192 53.50 8.84 -9.21
N ILE A 193 52.41 8.18 -8.80
CA ILE A 193 51.22 7.97 -9.62
C ILE A 193 49.95 8.00 -8.78
N ILE A 194 48.91 8.63 -9.32
CA ILE A 194 47.57 8.71 -8.74
C ILE A 194 46.61 7.89 -9.60
N TYR A 195 45.93 6.94 -8.96
CA TYR A 195 44.84 6.16 -9.52
C TYR A 195 43.50 6.72 -9.01
N PRO A 196 42.71 7.38 -9.87
CA PRO A 196 41.37 7.86 -9.52
C PRO A 196 40.32 6.76 -9.68
N ARG A 197 39.11 6.95 -9.15
CA ARG A 197 38.00 6.00 -9.36
C ARG A 197 37.52 5.96 -10.80
N LEU A 198 37.48 7.12 -11.46
CA LEU A 198 37.02 7.29 -12.85
C LEU A 198 38.09 7.99 -13.69
N GLY A 199 38.33 7.49 -14.90
CA GLY A 199 39.26 8.08 -15.85
C GLY A 199 40.69 7.56 -15.73
N GLU A 200 41.63 8.25 -16.36
CA GLU A 200 42.99 7.74 -16.58
C GLU A 200 43.91 7.99 -15.37
N PRO A 201 44.92 7.13 -15.12
CA PRO A 201 45.92 7.35 -14.09
C PRO A 201 46.76 8.61 -14.34
N LEU A 202 47.08 9.35 -13.28
CA LEU A 202 47.91 10.56 -13.34
C LEU A 202 49.34 10.23 -12.93
N SER A 203 50.28 10.24 -13.88
CA SER A 203 51.71 9.98 -13.63
C SER A 203 52.57 11.19 -14.01
N LYS A 204 52.64 11.49 -15.31
CA LYS A 204 53.36 12.67 -15.84
C LYS A 204 52.57 13.95 -15.54
N GLU A 205 53.28 15.00 -15.12
CA GLU A 205 52.70 16.33 -14.84
C GLU A 205 51.68 16.38 -13.69
N GLN A 206 51.61 15.36 -12.82
CA GLN A 206 50.67 15.35 -11.69
C GLN A 206 50.78 16.59 -10.79
N ALA A 207 51.97 17.16 -10.63
CA ALA A 207 52.18 18.39 -9.86
C ALA A 207 51.47 19.59 -10.51
N LYS A 208 51.61 19.74 -11.83
CA LYS A 208 50.96 20.77 -12.63
C LYS A 208 49.43 20.62 -12.60
N ILE A 209 48.94 19.38 -12.73
CA ILE A 209 47.50 19.06 -12.63
C ILE A 209 46.99 19.39 -11.23
N THR A 210 47.69 18.95 -10.19
CA THR A 210 47.34 19.22 -8.79
C THR A 210 47.27 20.71 -8.49
N ASP A 211 48.24 21.49 -8.98
CA ASP A 211 48.25 22.95 -8.84
C ASP A 211 47.10 23.62 -9.61
N ALA A 212 46.74 23.11 -10.79
CA ALA A 212 45.62 23.62 -11.56
C ALA A 212 44.27 23.33 -10.89
N VAL A 213 44.09 22.10 -10.38
CA VAL A 213 42.88 21.67 -9.66
C VAL A 213 42.66 22.48 -8.38
N ILE A 214 43.74 22.80 -7.64
CA ILE A 214 43.65 23.66 -6.44
C ILE A 214 43.20 25.09 -6.78
N LYS A 215 43.63 25.61 -7.94
CA LYS A 215 43.33 26.98 -8.39
C LYS A 215 41.94 27.11 -8.99
N TYR A 216 41.36 26.02 -9.48
CA TYR A 216 40.02 26.01 -10.07
C TYR A 216 38.97 26.24 -8.98
N ASP A 217 38.25 27.35 -9.05
CA ASP A 217 37.31 27.74 -8.02
C ASP A 217 35.90 27.26 -8.37
N PHE A 218 35.34 26.38 -7.54
CA PHE A 218 33.97 25.89 -7.72
C PHE A 218 33.28 25.66 -6.36
N TYR A 219 31.96 25.80 -6.39
CA TYR A 219 31.09 25.55 -5.25
C TYR A 219 29.88 24.80 -5.77
N ASN A 220 29.77 23.51 -5.44
CA ASN A 220 28.61 22.73 -5.81
C ASN A 220 27.44 23.18 -4.90
N THR A 221 26.38 23.65 -5.54
CA THR A 221 25.42 24.62 -5.01
C THR A 221 24.44 24.10 -3.96
N ASN A 222 24.62 22.90 -3.41
CA ASN A 222 23.65 22.32 -2.46
C ASN A 222 24.16 22.05 -1.03
N GLN A 223 25.45 22.28 -0.71
CA GLN A 223 25.93 22.13 0.67
C GLN A 223 26.83 23.31 1.08
N VAL A 224 26.24 24.26 1.82
CA VAL A 224 26.93 25.43 2.36
C VAL A 224 27.45 25.12 3.76
N VAL A 225 28.77 25.21 3.96
CA VAL A 225 29.35 25.50 5.28
C VAL A 225 29.92 26.92 5.23
N SER A 226 29.42 27.78 6.11
CA SER A 226 29.76 29.20 6.16
C SER A 226 30.91 29.50 7.11
N LYS A 227 31.99 30.11 6.60
CA LYS A 227 32.56 31.41 7.02
C LYS A 227 33.91 31.65 6.32
N ILE A 228 34.04 32.77 5.61
CA ILE A 228 35.33 33.32 5.19
C ILE A 228 35.42 34.74 5.76
N ASN A 229 36.56 35.01 6.42
CA ASN A 229 36.93 36.26 7.04
C ASN A 229 37.25 37.35 6.02
N ASP A 230 37.01 38.59 6.43
CA ASP A 230 37.33 39.86 5.77
C ASP A 230 38.65 39.87 4.98
N LYS A 231 38.54 39.86 3.64
CA LYS A 231 39.50 40.52 2.75
C LYS A 231 38.71 41.18 1.63
N ASN A 232 38.97 42.47 1.38
CA ASN A 232 38.35 43.24 0.30
C ASN A 232 38.59 42.54 -1.05
N VAL A 233 37.56 41.87 -1.56
CA VAL A 233 37.57 41.25 -2.88
C VAL A 233 37.16 42.31 -3.90
N SER A 234 38.03 42.61 -4.87
CA SER A 234 37.67 43.53 -5.97
C SER A 234 36.63 42.85 -6.87
N TYR A 235 35.53 43.55 -7.17
CA TYR A 235 34.47 43.05 -8.04
C TYR A 235 34.16 44.04 -9.17
N ASN A 236 33.71 43.53 -10.32
CA ASN A 236 33.25 44.32 -11.45
C ASN A 236 31.77 43.97 -11.74
N TYR A 237 30.90 44.98 -11.73
CA TYR A 237 29.46 44.83 -11.97
C TYR A 237 29.15 44.28 -13.37
N GLU A 238 29.96 44.61 -14.38
CA GLU A 238 29.81 44.11 -15.74
C GLU A 238 30.04 42.59 -15.80
N SER A 239 31.12 42.12 -15.16
CA SER A 239 31.40 40.68 -15.05
C SER A 239 30.31 39.92 -14.27
N ILE A 240 29.70 40.57 -13.28
CA ILE A 240 28.57 39.99 -12.53
C ILE A 240 27.32 39.94 -13.42
N CYS A 241 27.03 40.98 -14.19
CA CYS A 241 25.91 40.99 -15.14
C CYS A 241 26.10 39.93 -16.25
N ASN A 242 27.32 39.76 -16.78
CA ASN A 242 27.64 38.70 -17.73
C ASN A 242 27.43 37.30 -17.13
N HIS A 243 27.71 37.12 -15.84
CA HIS A 243 27.36 35.88 -15.16
C HIS A 243 25.83 35.71 -15.02
N MET A 244 25.07 36.77 -14.75
CA MET A 244 23.61 36.70 -14.75
C MET A 244 23.07 36.29 -16.13
N LEU A 245 23.62 36.83 -17.22
CA LEU A 245 23.26 36.44 -18.59
C LEU A 245 23.51 34.95 -18.83
N LYS A 246 24.68 34.43 -18.44
CA LYS A 246 24.99 32.99 -18.51
C LYS A 246 24.04 32.13 -17.68
N VAL A 247 23.54 32.64 -16.54
CA VAL A 247 22.53 31.95 -15.74
C VAL A 247 21.20 31.95 -16.49
N LEU A 248 20.77 33.07 -17.08
CA LEU A 248 19.55 33.12 -17.88
C LEU A 248 19.62 32.18 -19.10
N GLU A 249 20.77 32.11 -19.79
CA GLU A 249 20.98 31.20 -20.92
C GLU A 249 20.78 29.71 -20.58
N LYS A 250 20.86 29.33 -19.29
CA LYS A 250 20.58 27.95 -18.85
C LYS A 250 19.08 27.63 -18.80
N TYR A 251 18.24 28.63 -18.63
CA TYR A 251 16.81 28.45 -18.36
C TYR A 251 15.90 29.03 -19.46
N TYR A 252 16.40 29.97 -20.26
CA TYR A 252 15.61 30.71 -21.24
C TYR A 252 16.30 30.77 -22.61
N HIS A 253 15.50 30.89 -23.67
CA HIS A 253 16.01 31.01 -25.04
C HIS A 253 16.74 32.34 -25.25
N ARG A 254 17.81 32.31 -26.06
CA ARG A 254 18.64 33.49 -26.34
C ARG A 254 17.84 34.65 -26.94
N GLU A 255 16.90 34.36 -27.84
CA GLU A 255 16.04 35.37 -28.47
C GLU A 255 15.22 36.14 -27.43
N ASP A 256 14.68 35.44 -26.43
CA ASP A 256 13.94 36.06 -25.35
C ASP A 256 14.82 36.95 -24.47
N ILE A 257 16.07 36.54 -24.24
CA ILE A 257 17.04 37.32 -23.45
C ILE A 257 17.45 38.58 -24.22
N LEU A 258 17.71 38.47 -25.52
CA LEU A 258 18.09 39.60 -26.38
C LEU A 258 17.00 40.66 -26.46
N SER A 259 15.74 40.22 -26.60
CA SER A 259 14.57 41.11 -26.67
C SER A 259 14.40 42.06 -25.47
N ILE A 260 15.02 41.74 -24.33
CA ILE A 260 15.02 42.57 -23.12
C ILE A 260 15.91 43.80 -23.27
N PHE A 261 16.98 43.68 -24.07
CA PHE A 261 18.05 44.67 -24.16
C PHE A 261 18.11 45.40 -25.51
N ASP A 262 17.29 45.00 -26.49
CA ASP A 262 17.26 45.55 -27.86
C ASP A 262 17.14 47.09 -27.90
N ASP A 263 16.26 47.68 -27.10
CA ASP A 263 16.03 49.13 -27.00
C ASP A 263 16.73 49.79 -25.81
N SER A 264 17.72 49.10 -25.21
CA SER A 264 18.38 49.56 -23.98
C SER A 264 19.80 50.14 -24.23
N GLU A 265 20.32 50.82 -23.20
CA GLU A 265 21.72 51.29 -23.10
C GLU A 265 22.74 50.15 -22.89
N ILE A 266 22.29 48.89 -22.82
CA ILE A 266 23.13 47.70 -22.67
C ILE A 266 23.04 46.91 -23.98
N LYS A 267 24.12 46.83 -24.74
CA LYS A 267 24.22 46.02 -25.97
C LYS A 267 25.00 44.75 -25.68
N LEU A 268 24.49 43.62 -26.19
CA LEU A 268 25.04 42.29 -25.95
C LEU A 268 25.77 41.75 -27.18
N ASP A 269 26.94 41.14 -26.98
CA ASP A 269 27.62 40.29 -27.97
C ASP A 269 27.05 38.88 -27.94
N MET A 270 27.16 38.18 -29.06
CA MET A 270 26.50 36.92 -29.36
C MET A 270 27.44 35.70 -29.29
N LEU A 271 28.76 35.87 -29.11
CA LEU A 271 29.72 34.75 -29.22
C LEU A 271 30.88 34.79 -28.21
N PRO A 272 31.19 33.67 -27.51
CA PRO A 272 30.53 32.36 -27.49
C PRO A 272 29.31 32.25 -26.55
N HIS A 273 29.15 33.21 -25.63
CA HIS A 273 28.03 33.35 -24.69
C HIS A 273 27.48 34.79 -24.77
N LEU A 274 26.27 35.01 -24.25
CA LEU A 274 25.74 36.37 -24.15
C LEU A 274 26.55 37.17 -23.12
N GLU A 275 27.25 38.20 -23.58
CA GLU A 275 28.05 39.10 -22.75
C GLU A 275 27.77 40.55 -23.14
N ILE A 276 27.94 41.49 -22.21
CA ILE A 276 27.81 42.92 -22.48
C ILE A 276 28.99 43.35 -23.36
N ASP A 277 28.69 43.92 -24.52
CA ASP A 277 29.68 44.46 -25.48
C ASP A 277 29.88 45.97 -25.28
N GLN A 278 28.76 46.71 -25.31
CA GLN A 278 28.78 48.17 -25.24
C GLN A 278 27.72 48.65 -24.27
N THR A 279 28.13 49.52 -23.35
CA THR A 279 27.20 50.21 -22.46
C THR A 279 27.74 51.55 -21.99
N THR A 280 26.84 52.53 -21.86
CA THR A 280 27.11 53.84 -21.23
C THR A 280 27.00 53.81 -19.71
N LEU A 281 26.46 52.72 -19.15
CA LEU A 281 26.21 52.56 -17.73
C LEU A 281 27.37 51.85 -17.04
N THR A 282 27.79 52.35 -15.87
CA THR A 282 28.86 51.73 -15.09
C THR A 282 28.47 51.54 -13.63
N GLY A 283 29.15 50.59 -12.99
CA GLY A 283 29.01 50.35 -11.56
C GLY A 283 27.59 50.00 -11.12
N TYR A 284 27.15 50.60 -10.02
CA TYR A 284 25.82 50.34 -9.45
C TYR A 284 24.65 50.81 -10.34
N LYS A 285 24.89 51.72 -11.29
CA LYS A 285 23.85 52.14 -12.25
C LYS A 285 23.56 51.04 -13.27
N LEU A 286 24.62 50.45 -13.85
CA LEU A 286 24.52 49.28 -14.72
C LEU A 286 23.80 48.14 -14.01
N TRP A 287 24.21 47.90 -12.76
CA TRP A 287 23.64 46.85 -11.92
C TRP A 287 22.12 46.96 -11.72
N ASN A 288 21.59 48.14 -11.40
CA ASN A 288 20.14 48.29 -11.23
C ASN A 288 19.40 48.26 -12.56
N ALA A 289 19.92 48.97 -13.58
CA ALA A 289 19.30 49.01 -14.90
C ALA A 289 19.14 47.61 -15.50
N PHE A 290 20.15 46.75 -15.32
CA PHE A 290 20.11 45.36 -15.78
C PHE A 290 18.89 44.58 -15.24
N PHE A 291 18.63 44.62 -13.93
CA PHE A 291 17.48 43.92 -13.35
C PHE A 291 16.14 44.63 -13.57
N GLU A 292 16.16 45.96 -13.70
CA GLU A 292 14.94 46.71 -14.02
C GLU A 292 14.44 46.39 -15.43
N LEU A 293 15.34 46.27 -16.42
CA LEU A 293 15.00 45.87 -17.78
C LEU A 293 14.42 44.45 -17.82
N ILE A 294 15.07 43.50 -17.15
CA ILE A 294 14.56 42.12 -17.02
C ILE A 294 13.14 42.12 -16.42
N TYR A 295 12.94 42.90 -15.37
CA TYR A 295 11.64 43.00 -14.71
C TYR A 295 10.57 43.62 -15.60
N GLN A 296 10.90 44.69 -16.32
CA GLN A 296 9.95 45.39 -17.20
C GLN A 296 9.45 44.50 -18.34
N HIS A 297 10.34 43.69 -18.92
CA HIS A 297 10.00 42.84 -20.07
C HIS A 297 9.45 41.46 -19.68
N LYS A 298 9.98 40.83 -18.61
CA LYS A 298 9.66 39.43 -18.25
C LYS A 298 9.15 39.24 -16.82
N GLY A 299 9.07 40.30 -16.01
CA GLY A 299 8.47 40.25 -14.68
C GLY A 299 9.32 39.57 -13.60
N VAL A 300 8.68 39.20 -12.49
CA VAL A 300 9.34 38.67 -11.29
C VAL A 300 9.93 37.27 -11.51
N GLU A 301 9.36 36.49 -12.42
CA GLU A 301 9.75 35.08 -12.66
C GLU A 301 11.22 34.96 -13.05
N TRP A 302 11.71 35.85 -13.91
CA TRP A 302 13.10 35.87 -14.32
C TRP A 302 14.03 36.40 -13.23
N LEU A 303 13.54 37.32 -12.39
CA LEU A 303 14.28 37.78 -11.21
C LEU A 303 14.48 36.66 -10.17
N ILE A 304 13.49 35.77 -9.99
CA ILE A 304 13.59 34.62 -9.07
C ILE A 304 14.73 33.69 -9.47
N VAL A 305 14.92 33.46 -10.78
CA VAL A 305 16.03 32.63 -11.28
C VAL A 305 17.39 33.24 -10.93
N LEU A 306 17.49 34.57 -10.96
CA LEU A 306 18.72 35.29 -10.67
C LEU A 306 18.95 35.57 -9.18
N GLU A 307 17.90 35.58 -8.37
CA GLU A 307 17.94 35.93 -6.95
C GLU A 307 19.01 35.17 -6.13
N PRO A 308 19.17 33.83 -6.27
CA PRO A 308 20.15 33.09 -5.48
C PRO A 308 21.58 33.56 -5.77
N VAL A 309 21.85 33.87 -7.05
CA VAL A 309 23.17 34.33 -7.49
C VAL A 309 23.41 35.76 -7.04
N VAL A 310 22.40 36.63 -7.13
CA VAL A 310 22.43 38.01 -6.60
C VAL A 310 22.70 38.05 -5.09
N LYS A 311 22.00 37.23 -4.30
CA LYS A 311 22.24 37.10 -2.84
C LYS A 311 23.64 36.60 -2.52
N LYS A 312 24.16 35.67 -3.34
CA LYS A 312 25.53 35.15 -3.22
C LYS A 312 26.55 36.26 -3.42
N TYR A 313 26.41 37.08 -4.47
CA TYR A 313 27.29 38.24 -4.70
C TYR A 313 27.16 39.31 -3.61
N HIS A 314 25.94 39.59 -3.12
CA HIS A 314 25.72 40.48 -1.98
C HIS A 314 26.49 40.01 -0.73
N LYS A 315 26.42 38.72 -0.41
CA LYS A 315 27.09 38.14 0.78
C LYS A 315 28.61 38.05 0.64
N LEU A 316 29.11 37.73 -0.55
CA LEU A 316 30.55 37.51 -0.80
C LEU A 316 31.33 38.82 -0.96
N TYR A 317 30.75 39.81 -1.64
CA TYR A 317 31.44 41.04 -2.03
C TYR A 317 30.86 42.29 -1.36
N ASN A 318 29.86 42.14 -0.48
CA ASN A 318 29.15 43.24 0.16
C ASN A 318 28.53 44.26 -0.82
N ILE A 319 28.12 43.79 -2.01
CA ILE A 319 27.49 44.61 -3.06
C ILE A 319 26.06 44.94 -2.67
N HIS A 320 25.59 46.17 -2.86
CA HIS A 320 24.18 46.49 -2.59
C HIS A 320 23.22 45.69 -3.49
N MET A 321 22.18 45.11 -2.89
CA MET A 321 21.11 44.44 -3.64
C MET A 321 20.42 45.42 -4.58
N PRO A 322 20.06 45.01 -5.81
CA PRO A 322 19.30 45.86 -6.71
C PRO A 322 17.99 46.30 -6.06
N THR A 323 17.57 47.53 -6.33
CA THR A 323 16.36 48.17 -5.78
C THR A 323 15.11 47.32 -5.99
N ILE A 324 14.96 46.71 -7.17
CA ILE A 324 13.80 45.90 -7.52
C ILE A 324 13.60 44.68 -6.62
N PHE A 325 14.69 44.05 -6.16
CA PHE A 325 14.62 42.93 -5.23
C PHE A 325 14.15 43.36 -3.85
N LYS A 326 14.53 44.55 -3.35
CA LYS A 326 14.08 45.04 -2.04
C LYS A 326 12.57 45.25 -2.00
N THR A 327 12.01 45.86 -3.04
CA THR A 327 10.57 46.21 -3.08
C THR A 327 9.70 44.97 -3.30
N LYS A 328 10.02 44.15 -4.31
CA LYS A 328 9.17 43.01 -4.70
C LYS A 328 9.29 41.81 -3.76
N MET A 329 10.46 41.57 -3.16
CA MET A 329 10.61 40.56 -2.10
C MET A 329 9.78 40.89 -0.87
N LEU A 330 9.64 42.18 -0.53
CA LEU A 330 8.87 42.61 0.63
C LEU A 330 7.37 42.39 0.42
N GLU A 331 6.86 42.62 -0.81
CA GLU A 331 5.50 42.27 -1.20
C GLU A 331 5.26 40.75 -1.18
N GLN A 332 6.18 39.96 -1.74
CA GLN A 332 6.06 38.50 -1.76
C GLN A 332 6.14 37.90 -0.35
N ARG A 333 7.01 38.41 0.52
CA ARG A 333 7.06 37.99 1.94
C ARG A 333 5.74 38.24 2.65
N LYS A 334 5.14 39.43 2.49
CA LYS A 334 3.82 39.73 3.06
C LYS A 334 2.74 38.79 2.51
N ARG A 335 2.80 38.44 1.22
CA ARG A 335 1.87 37.49 0.61
C ARG A 335 2.04 36.08 1.16
N ILE A 336 3.28 35.59 1.30
CA ILE A 336 3.59 34.29 1.89
C ILE A 336 3.08 34.22 3.34
N GLU A 337 3.29 35.28 4.12
CA GLU A 337 2.81 35.38 5.51
C GLU A 337 1.27 35.39 5.59
N SER A 338 0.58 36.08 4.67
CA SER A 338 -0.88 36.03 4.56
C SER A 338 -1.41 34.65 4.13
N LEU A 339 -0.65 33.93 3.31
CA LEU A 339 -1.02 32.59 2.85
C LEU A 339 -0.76 31.54 3.92
N SER A 340 0.32 31.68 4.71
CA SER A 340 0.61 30.77 5.83
C SER A 340 -0.46 30.88 6.92
N THR A 341 -0.84 32.10 7.28
CA THR A 341 -1.93 32.34 8.25
C THR A 341 -3.27 31.81 7.76
N LEU A 342 -3.59 31.96 6.46
CA LEU A 342 -4.79 31.37 5.88
C LEU A 342 -4.74 29.84 5.87
N LYS A 343 -3.58 29.25 5.55
CA LYS A 343 -3.38 27.80 5.55
C LYS A 343 -3.61 27.21 6.94
N GLU A 344 -3.02 27.80 7.98
CA GLU A 344 -3.23 27.36 9.36
C GLU A 344 -4.71 27.40 9.76
N SER A 345 -5.44 28.46 9.39
CA SER A 345 -6.89 28.55 9.67
C SER A 345 -7.72 27.50 8.92
N LEU A 346 -7.31 27.14 7.70
CA LEU A 346 -7.97 26.08 6.92
C LEU A 346 -7.69 24.70 7.50
N GLU A 347 -6.46 24.42 7.91
CA GLU A 347 -6.08 23.16 8.56
C GLU A 347 -6.86 22.96 9.87
N GLU A 348 -7.04 24.02 10.67
CA GLU A 348 -7.88 23.98 11.87
C GLU A 348 -9.35 23.66 11.54
N LYS A 349 -9.90 24.27 10.48
CA LYS A 349 -11.28 23.99 10.04
C LYS A 349 -11.45 22.55 9.53
N VAL A 350 -10.48 22.04 8.77
CA VAL A 350 -10.48 20.65 8.27
C VAL A 350 -10.46 19.68 9.45
N SER A 351 -9.54 19.85 10.39
CA SER A 351 -9.46 19.01 11.59
C SER A 351 -10.77 19.02 12.40
N LYS A 352 -11.41 20.20 12.55
CA LYS A 352 -12.71 20.32 13.23
C LYS A 352 -13.85 19.63 12.48
N LEU A 353 -13.84 19.67 11.14
CA LEU A 353 -14.84 18.98 10.31
C LEU A 353 -14.64 17.47 10.35
N GLU A 354 -13.39 16.99 10.26
CA GLU A 354 -13.04 15.57 10.40
C GLU A 354 -13.49 15.01 11.75
N GLY A 355 -13.25 15.74 12.85
CA GLY A 355 -13.75 15.38 14.17
C GLY A 355 -15.28 15.28 14.22
N LYS A 356 -16.00 16.26 13.64
CA LYS A 356 -17.46 16.22 13.55
C LYS A 356 -18.00 15.07 12.69
N ILE A 357 -17.34 14.76 11.58
CA ILE A 357 -17.70 13.64 10.71
C ILE A 357 -17.50 12.32 11.45
N SER A 358 -16.37 12.16 12.14
CA SER A 358 -16.10 10.97 12.96
C SER A 358 -17.16 10.80 14.05
N GLU A 359 -17.47 11.87 14.79
CA GLU A 359 -18.50 11.84 15.85
C GLU A 359 -19.90 11.53 15.29
N THR A 360 -20.25 12.09 14.13
CA THR A 360 -21.54 11.83 13.46
C THR A 360 -21.60 10.40 12.93
N SER A 361 -20.49 9.90 12.36
CA SER A 361 -20.35 8.53 11.87
C SER A 361 -20.48 7.52 13.01
N GLU A 362 -19.80 7.73 14.14
CA GLU A 362 -19.94 6.86 15.31
C GLU A 362 -21.38 6.83 15.86
N LYS A 363 -22.06 7.99 15.91
CA LYS A 363 -23.48 8.07 16.32
C LYS A 363 -24.41 7.33 15.35
N LEU A 364 -24.07 7.25 14.06
CA LEU A 364 -24.83 6.50 13.06
C LEU A 364 -24.54 4.99 13.07
N LEU A 365 -23.40 4.56 13.61
CA LEU A 365 -22.97 3.16 13.64
C LEU A 365 -23.37 2.42 14.92
N ARG A 366 -23.59 3.12 16.03
CA ARG A 366 -23.90 2.51 17.34
C ARG A 366 -25.35 2.74 17.76
N CYS A 367 -25.88 1.83 18.57
CA CYS A 367 -27.17 1.98 19.22
C CYS A 367 -27.05 2.98 20.38
N PRO A 368 -27.91 4.02 20.47
CA PRO A 368 -27.85 5.02 21.54
C PRO A 368 -28.18 4.45 22.93
N ILE A 369 -28.89 3.32 22.98
CA ILE A 369 -29.28 2.67 24.23
C ILE A 369 -28.13 1.81 24.75
N THR A 370 -27.63 0.86 23.94
CA THR A 370 -26.69 -0.16 24.41
C THR A 370 -25.22 0.15 24.12
N GLY A 371 -24.91 1.14 23.27
CA GLY A 371 -23.56 1.45 22.81
C GLY A 371 -22.95 0.41 21.85
N LEU A 372 -23.62 -0.72 21.61
CA LEU A 372 -23.20 -1.72 20.63
C LEU A 372 -23.35 -1.20 19.20
N TYR A 373 -22.59 -1.76 18.26
CA TYR A 373 -22.80 -1.49 16.84
C TYR A 373 -24.21 -1.91 16.41
N ASN A 374 -24.84 -1.16 15.51
CA ASN A 374 -26.19 -1.45 15.05
C ASN A 374 -26.22 -2.60 14.02
N GLN A 375 -27.41 -3.12 13.76
CA GLN A 375 -27.62 -4.20 12.81
C GLN A 375 -27.17 -3.86 11.38
N ARG A 376 -27.25 -2.58 10.96
CA ARG A 376 -26.79 -2.16 9.62
C ARG A 376 -25.28 -2.33 9.47
N PHE A 377 -24.52 -1.93 10.49
CA PHE A 377 -23.07 -2.15 10.52
C PHE A 377 -22.72 -3.63 10.59
N MET A 378 -23.48 -4.43 11.36
CA MET A 378 -23.30 -5.89 11.41
C MET A 378 -23.38 -6.52 10.03
N ILE A 379 -24.42 -6.22 9.24
CA ILE A 379 -24.61 -6.80 7.90
C ILE A 379 -23.41 -6.49 7.00
N GLN A 380 -22.95 -5.23 6.99
CA GLN A 380 -21.77 -4.83 6.22
C GLN A 380 -20.49 -5.54 6.70
N HIS A 381 -20.33 -5.69 8.01
CA HIS A 381 -19.21 -6.41 8.58
C HIS A 381 -19.23 -7.90 8.21
N LEU A 382 -20.39 -8.56 8.22
CA LEU A 382 -20.51 -9.97 7.83
C LEU A 382 -20.23 -10.17 6.33
N ILE A 383 -20.76 -9.31 5.46
CA ILE A 383 -20.51 -9.35 4.00
C ILE A 383 -19.00 -9.31 3.73
N ASN A 384 -18.27 -8.42 4.40
CA ASN A 384 -16.83 -8.27 4.16
C ASN A 384 -15.99 -9.43 4.71
N ASN A 385 -16.53 -10.28 5.61
CA ASN A 385 -15.73 -11.25 6.36
C ASN A 385 -16.16 -12.72 6.18
N ILE A 386 -17.25 -12.99 5.44
CA ILE A 386 -17.77 -14.36 5.29
C ILE A 386 -16.85 -15.26 4.46
N ASP A 387 -16.20 -14.70 3.42
CA ASP A 387 -15.37 -15.44 2.44
C ASP A 387 -13.90 -15.61 2.85
N HIS A 388 -13.49 -15.06 4.00
CA HIS A 388 -12.11 -15.23 4.46
C HIS A 388 -11.80 -16.71 4.76
N PRO A 389 -10.60 -17.24 4.46
CA PRO A 389 -10.27 -18.63 4.75
C PRO A 389 -10.31 -18.93 6.27
N LEU A 390 -10.71 -20.15 6.64
CA LEU A 390 -10.74 -20.67 8.01
C LEU A 390 -9.88 -21.93 8.11
N GLU A 391 -9.26 -22.13 9.27
CA GLU A 391 -8.57 -23.38 9.60
C GLU A 391 -9.57 -24.54 9.85
N PRO A 392 -9.21 -25.81 9.57
CA PRO A 392 -10.16 -26.94 9.57
C PRO A 392 -10.95 -27.19 10.86
N ASN A 393 -10.38 -26.80 12.02
CA ASN A 393 -11.00 -27.00 13.34
C ASN A 393 -11.75 -25.77 13.86
N PHE A 394 -11.77 -24.68 13.09
CA PHE A 394 -12.39 -23.42 13.48
C PHE A 394 -13.66 -23.18 12.67
N GLU A 395 -14.64 -22.56 13.33
CA GLU A 395 -15.90 -22.17 12.73
C GLU A 395 -16.20 -20.69 12.99
N ARG A 396 -16.98 -20.12 12.09
CA ARG A 396 -17.66 -18.84 12.27
C ARG A 396 -19.10 -19.11 12.66
N ALA A 397 -19.58 -18.41 13.68
CA ALA A 397 -20.94 -18.56 14.16
C ALA A 397 -21.59 -17.21 14.46
N LEU A 398 -22.87 -17.10 14.11
CA LEU A 398 -23.76 -16.04 14.53
C LEU A 398 -24.65 -16.60 15.64
N ILE A 399 -24.53 -16.01 16.82
CA ILE A 399 -25.36 -16.32 17.98
C ILE A 399 -26.35 -15.17 18.13
N THR A 400 -27.64 -15.48 18.20
CA THR A 400 -28.66 -14.45 18.41
C THR A 400 -29.31 -14.67 19.75
N ILE A 401 -29.35 -13.64 20.56
CA ILE A 401 -29.84 -13.65 21.94
C ILE A 401 -31.08 -12.78 21.98
N TYR A 402 -32.21 -13.35 22.39
CA TYR A 402 -33.50 -12.67 22.47
C TYR A 402 -34.01 -12.69 23.90
N ILE A 403 -34.43 -11.54 24.42
CA ILE A 403 -35.01 -11.44 25.77
C ILE A 403 -36.50 -11.80 25.71
N ASP A 404 -36.88 -12.91 26.35
CA ASP A 404 -38.22 -13.48 26.19
C ASP A 404 -39.30 -12.60 26.84
N ASN A 405 -39.01 -12.05 28.02
CA ASN A 405 -39.94 -11.29 28.84
C ASN A 405 -39.81 -9.76 28.73
N LEU A 406 -39.07 -9.22 27.75
CA LEU A 406 -38.86 -7.76 27.66
C LEU A 406 -40.17 -6.99 27.47
N VAL A 407 -41.12 -7.55 26.72
CA VAL A 407 -42.44 -6.93 26.53
C VAL A 407 -43.21 -6.84 27.85
N SER A 408 -43.08 -7.85 28.72
CA SER A 408 -43.70 -7.84 30.06
C SER A 408 -43.06 -6.76 30.93
N ILE A 409 -41.73 -6.70 30.97
CA ILE A 409 -40.97 -5.69 31.70
C ILE A 409 -41.38 -4.28 31.26
N ASN A 410 -41.49 -4.04 29.95
CA ASN A 410 -41.89 -2.74 29.43
C ASN A 410 -43.32 -2.34 29.84
N ARG A 411 -44.23 -3.32 29.89
CA ARG A 411 -45.63 -3.07 30.31
C ARG A 411 -45.72 -2.77 31.80
N GLN A 412 -44.89 -3.40 32.62
CA GLN A 412 -44.95 -3.29 34.08
C GLN A 412 -44.16 -2.10 34.63
N TYR A 413 -42.95 -1.86 34.09
CA TYR A 413 -42.02 -0.85 34.63
C TYR A 413 -41.72 0.31 33.66
N GLY A 414 -42.33 0.30 32.47
CA GLY A 414 -42.12 1.32 31.44
C GLY A 414 -40.95 1.03 30.51
N SER A 415 -40.92 1.75 29.38
CA SER A 415 -39.92 1.55 28.33
C SER A 415 -38.49 1.87 28.78
N GLU A 416 -38.30 2.82 29.70
CA GLU A 416 -36.97 3.15 30.25
C GLU A 416 -36.33 1.96 30.97
N LYS A 417 -37.11 1.15 31.69
CA LYS A 417 -36.60 -0.09 32.30
C LYS A 417 -36.34 -1.18 31.28
N GLY A 418 -37.11 -1.24 30.20
CA GLY A 418 -36.76 -2.05 29.03
C GLY A 418 -35.39 -1.73 28.44
N ASP A 419 -35.15 -0.44 28.23
CA ASP A 419 -33.89 0.07 27.71
C ASP A 419 -32.73 -0.21 28.68
N GLU A 420 -32.98 -0.11 29.98
CA GLU A 420 -32.03 -0.53 31.01
C GLU A 420 -31.73 -2.03 30.98
N THR A 421 -32.74 -2.89 30.84
CA THR A 421 -32.56 -4.33 30.67
C THR A 421 -31.69 -4.64 29.44
N LEU A 422 -31.90 -3.94 28.33
CA LEU A 422 -31.06 -4.07 27.13
C LEU A 422 -29.62 -3.59 27.36
N ARG A 423 -29.42 -2.50 28.11
CA ARG A 423 -28.08 -2.01 28.51
C ARG A 423 -27.35 -3.03 29.37
N ASN A 424 -28.03 -3.59 30.36
CA ASN A 424 -27.46 -4.55 31.30
C ASN A 424 -27.12 -5.87 30.60
N LEU A 425 -27.97 -6.31 29.66
CA LEU A 425 -27.65 -7.45 28.80
C LEU A 425 -26.39 -7.19 27.95
N ALA A 426 -26.30 -6.03 27.29
CA ALA A 426 -25.14 -5.66 26.50
C ALA A 426 -23.85 -5.58 27.34
N TYR A 427 -23.96 -5.05 28.57
CA TYR A 427 -22.87 -5.00 29.54
C TYR A 427 -22.38 -6.40 29.93
N LEU A 428 -23.29 -7.33 30.24
CA LEU A 428 -22.94 -8.72 30.57
C LEU A 428 -22.25 -9.43 29.40
N ILE A 429 -22.80 -9.32 28.19
CA ILE A 429 -22.20 -9.91 26.99
C ILE A 429 -20.78 -9.36 26.78
N ASN A 430 -20.58 -8.05 26.91
CA ASN A 430 -19.25 -7.44 26.77
C ASN A 430 -18.24 -7.89 27.83
N ARG A 431 -18.69 -8.24 29.04
CA ARG A 431 -17.84 -8.75 30.11
C ARG A 431 -17.43 -10.21 29.91
N ILE A 432 -18.29 -11.00 29.26
CA ILE A 432 -18.09 -12.45 29.08
C ILE A 432 -17.42 -12.78 27.74
N LYS A 433 -17.66 -11.97 26.71
CA LYS A 433 -17.10 -12.18 25.37
C LYS A 433 -15.57 -12.05 25.38
N SER A 434 -14.90 -12.81 24.52
CA SER A 434 -13.47 -12.66 24.25
C SER A 434 -13.21 -11.47 23.29
N GLU A 435 -11.95 -11.03 23.17
CA GLU A 435 -11.57 -9.88 22.34
C GLU A 435 -11.92 -10.07 20.85
N ASP A 436 -11.86 -11.31 20.37
CA ASP A 436 -12.20 -11.76 19.02
C ASP A 436 -13.71 -11.85 18.72
N THR A 437 -14.55 -11.55 19.71
CA THR A 437 -16.01 -11.68 19.61
C THR A 437 -16.65 -10.29 19.53
N LEU A 438 -17.52 -10.10 18.53
CA LEU A 438 -18.25 -8.85 18.31
C LEU A 438 -19.71 -8.99 18.71
N ALA A 439 -20.28 -7.95 19.31
CA ALA A 439 -21.68 -7.89 19.69
C ALA A 439 -22.37 -6.71 19.00
N PHE A 440 -23.56 -6.95 18.46
CA PHE A 440 -24.34 -6.00 17.68
C PHE A 440 -25.76 -5.92 18.21
N LYS A 441 -26.32 -4.71 18.28
CA LYS A 441 -27.72 -4.52 18.63
C LYS A 441 -28.62 -5.00 17.48
N GLN A 442 -29.52 -5.93 17.76
CA GLN A 442 -30.59 -6.35 16.84
C GLN A 442 -31.73 -5.33 16.81
N ASN A 443 -32.45 -5.24 15.71
CA ASN A 443 -33.75 -4.58 15.66
C ASN A 443 -34.77 -5.37 16.50
N GLY A 444 -35.16 -4.83 17.66
CA GLY A 444 -36.06 -5.50 18.62
C GLY A 444 -35.39 -5.85 19.95
N PRO A 445 -35.91 -6.78 20.74
CA PRO A 445 -35.49 -7.05 22.12
C PRO A 445 -34.30 -8.02 22.22
N GLY A 446 -33.33 -7.91 21.32
CA GLY A 446 -32.21 -8.86 21.24
C GLY A 446 -30.86 -8.25 20.85
N ILE A 447 -29.84 -9.10 20.85
CA ILE A 447 -28.44 -8.81 20.50
C ILE A 447 -27.90 -9.97 19.66
N PHE A 448 -27.17 -9.64 18.60
CA PHE A 448 -26.36 -10.57 17.85
C PHE A 448 -24.94 -10.63 18.41
N VAL A 449 -24.36 -11.81 18.47
CA VAL A 449 -22.97 -12.05 18.84
C VAL A 449 -22.32 -12.84 17.71
N TYR A 450 -21.35 -12.21 17.05
CA TYR A 450 -20.57 -12.82 15.98
C TYR A 450 -19.24 -13.30 16.53
N LYS A 451 -18.95 -14.58 16.30
CA LYS A 451 -17.68 -15.19 16.66
C LYS A 451 -16.96 -15.58 15.39
N HIS A 452 -15.87 -14.87 15.09
CA HIS A 452 -15.13 -15.05 13.85
C HIS A 452 -14.24 -16.31 13.86
N HIS A 453 -13.79 -16.72 15.04
CA HIS A 453 -12.82 -17.80 15.18
C HIS A 453 -13.08 -18.58 16.47
N VAL A 454 -13.77 -19.72 16.37
CA VAL A 454 -14.05 -20.58 17.53
C VAL A 454 -13.83 -22.05 17.21
N LEU A 455 -13.24 -22.79 18.16
CA LEU A 455 -13.16 -24.24 18.08
C LEU A 455 -14.57 -24.85 18.16
N LYS A 456 -14.88 -25.80 17.27
CA LYS A 456 -16.22 -26.41 17.14
C LYS A 456 -16.83 -26.84 18.49
N ASP A 457 -16.04 -27.51 19.32
CA ASP A 457 -16.47 -28.04 20.64
C ASP A 457 -16.67 -26.96 21.71
N GLN A 458 -16.13 -25.75 21.50
CA GLN A 458 -16.21 -24.64 22.47
C GLN A 458 -17.37 -23.68 22.20
N LEU A 459 -18.01 -23.77 21.03
CA LEU A 459 -19.10 -22.86 20.67
C LEU A 459 -20.33 -23.05 21.59
N LYS A 460 -20.78 -24.30 21.76
CA LYS A 460 -21.96 -24.60 22.57
C LYS A 460 -21.75 -24.30 24.06
N SER A 461 -20.56 -24.61 24.59
CA SER A 461 -20.21 -24.32 25.98
C SER A 461 -20.16 -22.81 26.26
N PHE A 462 -19.68 -22.00 25.30
CA PHE A 462 -19.73 -20.54 25.39
C PHE A 462 -21.16 -20.00 25.48
N VAL A 463 -22.08 -20.50 24.65
CA VAL A 463 -23.49 -20.04 24.64
C VAL A 463 -24.21 -20.46 25.91
N ILE A 464 -23.98 -21.67 26.41
CA ILE A 464 -24.51 -22.14 27.71
C ILE A 464 -24.02 -21.23 28.84
N LYS A 465 -22.71 -20.90 28.85
CA LYS A 465 -22.12 -20.00 29.84
C LYS A 465 -22.73 -18.60 29.78
N LEU A 466 -22.94 -18.05 28.59
CA LEU A 466 -23.62 -16.76 28.42
C LEU A 466 -25.04 -16.80 28.99
N ARG A 467 -25.82 -17.83 28.64
CA ARG A 467 -27.21 -17.98 29.11
C ARG A 467 -27.28 -18.07 30.63
N GLN A 468 -26.44 -18.91 31.22
CA GLN A 468 -26.40 -19.08 32.68
C GLN A 468 -25.99 -17.78 33.38
N ALA A 469 -24.97 -17.08 32.87
CA ALA A 469 -24.56 -15.81 33.45
C ALA A 469 -25.61 -14.70 33.34
N ILE A 470 -26.49 -14.75 32.32
CA ILE A 470 -27.64 -13.84 32.22
C ILE A 470 -28.72 -14.22 33.23
N HIS A 471 -29.02 -15.51 33.35
CA HIS A 471 -30.01 -16.03 34.28
C HIS A 471 -29.66 -15.72 35.75
N ASP A 472 -28.39 -15.91 36.11
CA ASP A 472 -27.88 -15.76 37.48
C ASP A 472 -27.53 -14.29 37.83
N SER A 473 -27.85 -13.32 36.97
CA SER A 473 -27.44 -11.92 37.17
C SER A 473 -28.44 -11.09 37.97
N ASP A 474 -27.95 -10.43 39.01
CA ASP A 474 -28.70 -9.44 39.80
C ASP A 474 -28.80 -8.05 39.13
N LEU A 475 -28.34 -7.90 37.88
CA LEU A 475 -28.37 -6.61 37.18
C LEU A 475 -29.76 -6.24 36.66
N PHE A 476 -30.72 -7.16 36.66
CA PHE A 476 -32.04 -6.94 36.10
C PHE A 476 -33.06 -6.60 37.18
N VAL A 477 -34.02 -5.72 36.86
CA VAL A 477 -35.10 -5.32 37.78
C VAL A 477 -35.94 -6.54 38.21
N GLU A 478 -36.09 -7.50 37.31
CA GLU A 478 -36.60 -8.84 37.59
C GLU A 478 -35.81 -9.87 36.78
N PRO A 479 -35.77 -11.15 37.19
CA PRO A 479 -35.08 -12.20 36.44
C PRO A 479 -35.55 -12.26 34.99
N ILE A 480 -34.61 -12.30 34.04
CA ILE A 480 -34.91 -12.47 32.63
C ILE A 480 -34.55 -13.87 32.16
N THR A 481 -35.30 -14.36 31.17
CA THR A 481 -34.92 -15.54 30.38
C THR A 481 -34.54 -15.09 28.98
N VAL A 482 -33.67 -15.87 28.35
CA VAL A 482 -33.20 -15.57 27.00
C VAL A 482 -33.25 -16.81 26.13
N SER A 483 -33.95 -16.70 25.00
CA SER A 483 -33.87 -17.67 23.91
C SER A 483 -32.67 -17.33 23.04
N MET A 484 -31.90 -18.36 22.69
CA MET A 484 -30.70 -18.20 21.87
C MET A 484 -30.72 -19.12 20.63
N SER A 485 -30.28 -18.60 19.49
CA SER A 485 -30.01 -19.41 18.29
C SER A 485 -28.52 -19.40 17.98
N ILE A 486 -27.98 -20.53 17.55
CA ILE A 486 -26.62 -20.66 17.02
C ILE A 486 -26.74 -21.02 15.55
N VAL A 487 -26.09 -20.29 14.64
CA VAL A 487 -25.99 -20.66 13.22
C VAL A 487 -24.54 -20.53 12.76
N LYS A 488 -24.00 -21.60 12.20
CA LYS A 488 -22.63 -21.67 11.68
C LYS A 488 -22.58 -21.30 10.19
N VAL A 489 -21.45 -20.78 9.72
CA VAL A 489 -21.26 -20.49 8.28
C VAL A 489 -21.39 -21.74 7.41
N GLY A 490 -20.94 -22.90 7.90
CA GLY A 490 -21.05 -24.17 7.17
C GLY A 490 -22.49 -24.69 6.96
N GLU A 491 -23.49 -24.04 7.56
CA GLU A 491 -24.90 -24.36 7.34
C GLU A 491 -25.51 -23.56 6.17
N LEU A 492 -24.77 -22.58 5.64
CA LEU A 492 -25.22 -21.71 4.56
C LEU A 492 -24.98 -22.37 3.20
N ASN A 493 -25.77 -21.99 2.21
CA ASN A 493 -25.61 -22.52 0.87
C ASN A 493 -24.46 -21.79 0.15
N GLU A 494 -23.33 -22.49 -0.02
CA GLU A 494 -22.14 -21.96 -0.71
C GLU A 494 -22.40 -21.52 -2.16
N LYS A 495 -23.51 -21.95 -2.78
CA LYS A 495 -23.89 -21.53 -4.14
C LYS A 495 -24.47 -20.11 -4.21
N TYR A 496 -24.85 -19.52 -3.08
CA TYR A 496 -25.39 -18.17 -3.04
C TYR A 496 -24.27 -17.12 -3.04
N GLU A 497 -24.54 -15.95 -3.60
CA GLU A 497 -23.67 -14.79 -3.46
C GLU A 497 -23.56 -14.36 -1.99
N THR A 498 -22.46 -13.68 -1.64
CA THR A 498 -22.09 -13.26 -0.28
C THR A 498 -23.24 -12.55 0.46
N ILE A 499 -23.99 -11.69 -0.24
CA ILE A 499 -25.10 -10.92 0.34
C ILE A 499 -26.27 -11.85 0.71
N GLU A 500 -26.64 -12.75 -0.19
CA GLU A 500 -27.69 -13.74 -0.03
C GLU A 500 -27.34 -14.75 1.06
N GLN A 501 -26.07 -15.16 1.18
CA GLN A 501 -25.61 -15.99 2.28
C GLN A 501 -25.79 -15.31 3.64
N VAL A 502 -25.42 -14.02 3.76
CA VAL A 502 -25.62 -13.26 5.01
C VAL A 502 -27.11 -13.09 5.34
N ASN A 503 -27.95 -12.87 4.34
CA ASN A 503 -29.41 -12.80 4.53
C ASN A 503 -29.95 -14.15 5.01
N GLN A 504 -29.56 -15.26 4.37
CA GLN A 504 -29.92 -16.61 4.79
C GLN A 504 -29.47 -16.88 6.23
N TRP A 505 -28.28 -16.42 6.61
CA TRP A 505 -27.73 -16.59 7.95
C TRP A 505 -28.61 -15.93 9.02
N ILE A 506 -29.04 -14.70 8.76
CA ILE A 506 -29.94 -13.95 9.65
C ILE A 506 -31.32 -14.62 9.68
N GLU A 507 -31.88 -14.99 8.53
CA GLU A 507 -33.18 -15.66 8.44
C GLU A 507 -33.22 -16.98 9.22
N LEU A 508 -32.20 -17.83 9.05
CA LEU A 508 -32.11 -19.11 9.76
C LEU A 508 -32.02 -18.90 11.27
N SER A 509 -31.28 -17.88 11.70
CA SER A 509 -31.19 -17.52 13.10
C SER A 509 -32.53 -17.06 13.68
N LEU A 510 -33.26 -16.21 12.97
CA LEU A 510 -34.59 -15.74 13.41
C LEU A 510 -35.60 -16.90 13.44
N MET A 511 -35.56 -17.80 12.46
CA MET A 511 -36.40 -19.00 12.43
C MET A 511 -36.16 -19.89 13.66
N ARG A 512 -34.89 -20.10 14.05
CA ARG A 512 -34.52 -20.86 15.24
C ARG A 512 -35.02 -20.21 16.54
N LEU A 513 -35.00 -18.88 16.63
CA LEU A 513 -35.58 -18.16 17.77
C LEU A 513 -37.10 -18.34 17.85
N GLU A 514 -37.80 -18.37 16.72
CA GLU A 514 -39.25 -18.60 16.73
C GLU A 514 -39.58 -20.03 17.20
N LYS A 515 -38.75 -21.03 16.83
CA LYS A 515 -38.85 -22.39 17.38
C LYS A 515 -38.60 -22.42 18.89
N ALA A 516 -37.61 -21.67 19.39
CA ALA A 516 -37.34 -21.56 20.82
C ALA A 516 -38.57 -21.05 21.58
N LYS A 517 -39.27 -20.04 21.04
CA LYS A 517 -40.52 -19.53 21.61
C LYS A 517 -41.63 -20.57 21.61
N GLN A 518 -41.81 -21.29 20.50
CA GLN A 518 -42.82 -22.36 20.40
C GLN A 518 -42.56 -23.51 21.39
N ARG A 519 -41.29 -23.78 21.73
CA ARG A 519 -40.88 -24.80 22.71
C ARG A 519 -40.90 -24.32 24.17
N GLY A 520 -41.38 -23.09 24.43
CA GLY A 520 -41.59 -22.58 25.79
C GLY A 520 -40.59 -21.55 26.29
N ASN A 521 -39.87 -20.85 25.39
CA ASN A 521 -38.84 -19.85 25.73
C ASN A 521 -37.65 -20.44 26.51
N ASP A 522 -36.65 -19.61 26.81
CA ASP A 522 -35.41 -20.00 27.52
C ASP A 522 -34.68 -21.20 26.88
N GLN A 523 -34.74 -21.33 25.55
CA GLN A 523 -34.12 -22.44 24.82
C GLN A 523 -32.88 -22.01 24.05
N ILE A 524 -31.94 -22.93 23.88
CA ILE A 524 -30.84 -22.81 22.91
C ILE A 524 -31.15 -23.74 21.73
N ILE A 525 -31.27 -23.16 20.53
CA ILE A 525 -31.52 -23.91 19.29
C ILE A 525 -30.28 -23.80 18.38
N ASP A 526 -29.69 -24.95 18.03
CA ASP A 526 -28.55 -25.12 17.11
C ASP A 526 -28.90 -26.17 16.05
N ASP A 527 -28.00 -26.46 15.12
CA ASP A 527 -28.16 -27.48 14.07
C ASP A 527 -28.49 -28.90 14.57
N THR A 528 -28.19 -29.23 15.83
CA THR A 528 -28.43 -30.56 16.41
C THR A 528 -29.81 -30.75 17.00
N ASN A 529 -30.41 -29.66 17.50
CA ASN A 529 -31.76 -29.64 18.09
C ASN A 529 -32.77 -28.83 17.26
N ASP A 530 -32.28 -28.17 16.21
CA ASP A 530 -33.07 -27.70 15.09
C ASP A 530 -33.42 -28.95 14.28
N ASP A 531 -34.62 -29.48 14.51
CA ASP A 531 -35.19 -30.42 13.55
C ASP A 531 -35.20 -29.67 12.21
N GLN A 532 -34.20 -29.93 11.37
CA GLN A 532 -34.23 -29.59 9.95
C GLN A 532 -35.61 -30.03 9.50
N GLN A 533 -36.43 -29.10 9.00
CA GLN A 533 -37.83 -29.36 8.69
C GLN A 533 -37.95 -30.77 8.10
N LYS A 534 -38.49 -31.71 8.87
CA LYS A 534 -39.13 -32.88 8.29
C LYS A 534 -40.26 -32.25 7.49
N THR A 535 -39.99 -31.99 6.22
CA THR A 535 -41.02 -31.48 5.35
C THR A 535 -42.08 -32.56 5.33
N ASP A 536 -43.31 -32.15 5.60
CA ASP A 536 -44.46 -33.00 5.45
C ASP A 536 -44.79 -33.25 3.97
N GLY A 537 -43.86 -32.97 3.05
CA GLY A 537 -43.89 -33.35 1.65
C GLY A 537 -43.47 -32.21 0.75
N MET A 538 -43.27 -32.52 -0.53
CA MET A 538 -42.95 -31.55 -1.57
C MET A 538 -44.10 -31.44 -2.58
N ILE A 539 -44.55 -30.20 -2.80
CA ILE A 539 -45.64 -29.87 -3.72
C ILE A 539 -45.04 -29.11 -4.90
N LEU A 540 -45.41 -29.51 -6.11
CA LEU A 540 -45.16 -28.72 -7.30
C LEU A 540 -46.43 -27.92 -7.65
N LEU A 541 -46.34 -26.60 -7.61
CA LEU A 541 -47.40 -25.68 -7.99
C LEU A 541 -47.10 -25.09 -9.36
N VAL A 542 -48.00 -25.33 -10.33
CA VAL A 542 -47.88 -24.82 -11.70
C VAL A 542 -48.99 -23.82 -11.97
N ASP A 543 -48.64 -22.54 -11.97
CA ASP A 543 -49.58 -21.43 -12.15
C ASP A 543 -48.81 -20.22 -12.70
N GLU A 544 -49.48 -19.26 -13.34
CA GLU A 544 -48.87 -18.02 -13.82
C GLU A 544 -49.22 -16.81 -12.95
N ASP A 545 -50.22 -16.94 -12.09
CA ASP A 545 -50.61 -15.88 -11.16
C ASP A 545 -49.65 -15.85 -9.96
N GLU A 546 -48.69 -14.92 -9.98
CA GLU A 546 -47.72 -14.71 -8.90
C GLU A 546 -48.38 -14.41 -7.54
N THR A 547 -49.56 -13.79 -7.53
CA THR A 547 -50.29 -13.53 -6.28
C THR A 547 -50.80 -14.84 -5.67
N TYR A 548 -51.37 -15.71 -6.52
CA TYR A 548 -51.84 -17.02 -6.11
C TYR A 548 -50.69 -17.94 -5.68
N GLN A 549 -49.57 -17.93 -6.41
CA GLN A 549 -48.36 -18.66 -6.03
C GLN A 549 -47.87 -18.25 -4.64
N ASN A 550 -47.70 -16.95 -4.38
CA ASN A 550 -47.24 -16.42 -3.10
C ASN A 550 -48.19 -16.77 -1.94
N LEU A 551 -49.50 -16.78 -2.21
CA LEU A 551 -50.50 -17.19 -1.22
C LEU A 551 -50.36 -18.69 -0.89
N MET A 552 -50.28 -19.55 -1.90
CA MET A 552 -50.16 -21.01 -1.72
C MET A 552 -48.86 -21.40 -1.03
N VAL A 553 -47.72 -20.80 -1.41
CA VAL A 553 -46.44 -20.99 -0.73
C VAL A 553 -46.57 -20.70 0.76
N LYS A 554 -47.16 -19.56 1.14
CA LYS A 554 -47.37 -19.20 2.55
C LYS A 554 -48.31 -20.15 3.29
N ILE A 555 -49.34 -20.65 2.62
CA ILE A 555 -50.31 -21.58 3.22
C ILE A 555 -49.66 -22.93 3.52
N PHE A 556 -48.93 -23.49 2.54
CA PHE A 556 -48.31 -24.80 2.66
C PHE A 556 -47.04 -24.79 3.53
N ASP A 557 -46.29 -23.70 3.53
CA ASP A 557 -45.14 -23.50 4.42
C ASP A 557 -45.57 -23.53 5.90
N ARG A 558 -46.70 -22.90 6.24
CA ARG A 558 -47.29 -22.93 7.61
C ARG A 558 -47.63 -24.33 8.10
N ILE A 559 -47.85 -25.28 7.20
CA ILE A 559 -48.14 -26.69 7.52
C ILE A 559 -46.98 -27.62 7.12
N GLN A 560 -45.77 -27.07 7.01
CA GLN A 560 -44.51 -27.80 6.83
C GLN A 560 -44.35 -28.52 5.47
N TYR A 561 -45.09 -28.12 4.44
CA TYR A 561 -44.86 -28.60 3.06
C TYR A 561 -43.95 -27.63 2.32
N LYS A 562 -42.99 -28.16 1.56
CA LYS A 562 -42.16 -27.36 0.66
C LYS A 562 -42.87 -27.20 -0.68
N VAL A 563 -43.06 -25.97 -1.14
CA VAL A 563 -43.68 -25.68 -2.44
C VAL A 563 -42.61 -25.26 -3.44
N LEU A 564 -42.50 -25.98 -4.54
CA LEU A 564 -41.78 -25.58 -5.73
C LEU A 564 -42.77 -24.97 -6.71
N VAL A 565 -42.41 -23.85 -7.31
CA VAL A 565 -43.29 -23.09 -8.20
C VAL A 565 -42.74 -23.18 -9.61
N ALA A 566 -43.61 -23.50 -10.57
CA ALA A 566 -43.33 -23.44 -11.99
C ALA A 566 -44.32 -22.49 -12.68
N LYS A 567 -43.81 -21.66 -13.58
CA LYS A 567 -44.61 -20.74 -14.38
C LYS A 567 -45.14 -21.41 -15.66
N ASP A 568 -44.49 -22.46 -16.13
CA ASP A 568 -44.93 -23.19 -17.32
C ASP A 568 -44.63 -24.70 -17.25
N ILE A 569 -45.06 -25.42 -18.29
CA ILE A 569 -44.91 -26.88 -18.41
C ILE A 569 -43.42 -27.30 -18.44
N TYR A 570 -42.55 -26.51 -19.06
CA TYR A 570 -41.14 -26.87 -19.21
C TYR A 570 -40.41 -26.75 -17.87
N GLU A 571 -40.65 -25.68 -17.14
CA GLU A 571 -40.14 -25.51 -15.77
C GLU A 571 -40.69 -26.59 -14.83
N ALA A 572 -41.98 -26.95 -14.97
CA ALA A 572 -42.58 -28.03 -14.19
C ALA A 572 -41.89 -29.38 -14.44
N LEU A 573 -41.57 -29.71 -15.70
CA LEU A 573 -40.86 -30.95 -16.05
C LEU A 573 -39.40 -30.95 -15.55
N ASP A 574 -38.70 -29.82 -15.69
CA ASP A 574 -37.33 -29.67 -15.17
C ASP A 574 -37.28 -29.84 -13.63
N LEU A 575 -38.27 -29.33 -12.92
CA LEU A 575 -38.40 -29.52 -11.47
C LEU A 575 -38.75 -30.97 -11.10
N LEU A 576 -39.58 -31.66 -11.90
CA LEU A 576 -39.90 -33.08 -11.69
C LEU A 576 -38.69 -34.00 -11.87
N GLU A 577 -37.75 -33.66 -12.76
CA GLU A 577 -36.51 -34.42 -12.93
C GLU A 577 -35.52 -34.20 -11.76
N LYS A 578 -35.54 -33.01 -11.16
CA LYS A 578 -34.59 -32.61 -10.10
C LYS A 578 -35.05 -32.95 -8.68
N HIS A 579 -36.36 -33.13 -8.48
CA HIS A 579 -36.95 -33.22 -7.15
C HIS A 579 -38.00 -34.34 -7.04
N GLN A 580 -38.05 -34.99 -5.87
CA GLN A 580 -39.09 -35.98 -5.58
C GLN A 580 -40.38 -35.26 -5.16
N ILE A 581 -41.34 -35.18 -6.07
CA ILE A 581 -42.62 -34.49 -5.85
C ILE A 581 -43.70 -35.46 -5.33
N ASP A 582 -44.35 -35.06 -4.22
CA ASP A 582 -45.42 -35.84 -3.61
C ASP A 582 -46.79 -35.58 -4.23
N VAL A 583 -47.07 -34.32 -4.60
CA VAL A 583 -48.33 -33.88 -5.23
C VAL A 583 -48.07 -32.74 -6.21
N ILE A 584 -48.75 -32.77 -7.35
CA ILE A 584 -48.72 -31.69 -8.35
C ILE A 584 -50.06 -30.97 -8.35
N ILE A 585 -50.03 -29.65 -8.30
CA ILE A 585 -51.20 -28.77 -8.38
C ILE A 585 -50.99 -27.86 -9.58
N SER A 586 -51.79 -28.03 -10.62
CA SER A 586 -51.68 -27.26 -11.87
C SER A 586 -52.94 -26.46 -12.13
N GLU A 587 -52.80 -25.21 -12.53
CA GLU A 587 -53.87 -24.49 -13.23
C GLU A 587 -54.11 -25.12 -14.61
N ILE A 588 -55.36 -25.10 -15.07
CA ILE A 588 -55.74 -25.64 -16.38
C ILE A 588 -55.27 -24.72 -17.53
N ASN A 589 -55.36 -23.41 -17.34
CA ASN A 589 -55.03 -22.41 -18.36
C ASN A 589 -53.65 -21.82 -18.06
N LEU A 590 -52.61 -22.32 -18.72
CA LEU A 590 -51.27 -21.71 -18.75
C LEU A 590 -51.11 -20.98 -20.11
N SER A 591 -50.40 -19.85 -20.16
CA SER A 591 -50.33 -18.90 -21.29
C SER A 591 -49.89 -19.51 -22.62
N LYS A 592 -49.13 -20.62 -22.60
CA LYS A 592 -48.54 -21.24 -23.81
C LYS A 592 -49.10 -22.61 -24.14
N LEU A 593 -49.56 -23.38 -23.16
CA LEU A 593 -49.95 -24.79 -23.29
C LEU A 593 -50.99 -25.15 -22.22
N ASP A 594 -51.86 -26.10 -22.52
CA ASP A 594 -52.98 -26.51 -21.65
C ASP A 594 -52.45 -27.41 -20.50
N GLY A 595 -52.88 -27.20 -19.26
CA GLY A 595 -52.51 -28.01 -18.09
C GLY A 595 -52.82 -29.51 -18.28
N PHE A 596 -53.76 -29.85 -19.17
CA PHE A 596 -53.98 -31.22 -19.62
C PHE A 596 -52.78 -31.85 -20.34
N GLN A 597 -52.02 -31.07 -21.09
CA GLN A 597 -50.81 -31.56 -21.78
C GLN A 597 -49.69 -31.87 -20.79
N LEU A 598 -49.57 -31.12 -19.70
CA LEU A 598 -48.65 -31.44 -18.61
C LEU A 598 -49.01 -32.80 -18.01
N LYS A 599 -50.30 -33.04 -17.70
CA LYS A 599 -50.75 -34.34 -17.21
C LYS A 599 -50.53 -35.47 -18.22
N GLN A 600 -50.75 -35.22 -19.51
CA GLN A 600 -50.47 -36.21 -20.55
C GLN A 600 -48.98 -36.62 -20.56
N LYS A 601 -48.06 -35.65 -20.56
CA LYS A 601 -46.61 -35.91 -20.49
C LYS A 601 -46.19 -36.66 -19.23
N ILE A 602 -46.81 -36.33 -18.09
CA ILE A 602 -46.59 -37.04 -16.82
C ILE A 602 -47.05 -38.50 -16.93
N ASN A 603 -48.21 -38.77 -17.54
CA ASN A 603 -48.71 -40.13 -17.74
C ASN A 603 -47.82 -40.95 -18.68
N ASP A 604 -47.25 -40.31 -19.71
CA ASP A 604 -46.33 -40.94 -20.67
C ASP A 604 -44.95 -41.26 -20.03
N THR A 605 -44.67 -40.72 -18.84
CA THR A 605 -43.39 -40.91 -18.14
C THR A 605 -43.57 -41.88 -16.96
N ILE A 606 -42.96 -43.07 -17.06
CA ILE A 606 -43.12 -44.18 -16.10
C ILE A 606 -42.89 -43.76 -14.64
N HIS A 607 -41.92 -42.88 -14.40
CA HIS A 607 -41.53 -42.45 -13.05
C HIS A 607 -42.47 -41.40 -12.44
N PHE A 608 -43.27 -40.70 -13.26
CA PHE A 608 -44.11 -39.59 -12.81
C PHE A 608 -45.61 -39.90 -12.83
N LYS A 609 -46.04 -40.91 -13.60
CA LYS A 609 -47.46 -41.24 -13.82
C LYS A 609 -48.29 -41.41 -12.54
N ASP A 610 -47.66 -41.93 -11.48
CA ASP A 610 -48.33 -42.26 -10.22
C ASP A 610 -48.40 -41.05 -9.26
N ILE A 611 -47.81 -39.89 -9.64
CA ILE A 611 -47.85 -38.68 -8.82
C ILE A 611 -49.27 -38.10 -8.84
N PRO A 612 -49.89 -37.91 -7.66
CA PRO A 612 -51.19 -37.27 -7.53
C PRO A 612 -51.22 -35.91 -8.23
N PHE A 613 -52.20 -35.73 -9.10
CA PHE A 613 -52.34 -34.54 -9.93
C PHE A 613 -53.69 -33.87 -9.65
N VAL A 614 -53.63 -32.62 -9.20
CA VAL A 614 -54.77 -31.76 -8.92
C VAL A 614 -54.85 -30.70 -10.00
N ILE A 615 -56.01 -30.59 -10.66
CA ILE A 615 -56.31 -29.47 -11.56
C ILE A 615 -57.08 -28.40 -10.81
N THR A 616 -56.67 -27.16 -11.01
CA THR A 616 -57.37 -25.96 -10.55
C THR A 616 -57.87 -25.17 -11.75
N SER A 617 -59.08 -24.61 -11.66
CA SER A 617 -59.68 -23.86 -12.76
C SER A 617 -60.71 -22.85 -12.29
N HIS A 618 -60.77 -21.68 -12.93
CA HIS A 618 -61.89 -20.73 -12.77
C HIS A 618 -63.21 -21.24 -13.38
N HIS A 619 -63.14 -22.14 -14.38
CA HIS A 619 -64.28 -22.62 -15.17
C HIS A 619 -64.42 -24.15 -15.13
N LYS A 620 -64.74 -24.69 -13.94
CA LYS A 620 -65.05 -26.12 -13.74
C LYS A 620 -66.44 -26.46 -14.32
N ASN A 621 -66.48 -26.91 -15.58
CA ASN A 621 -67.69 -27.36 -16.29
C ASN A 621 -67.65 -28.87 -16.59
N LEU A 622 -68.71 -29.41 -17.21
CA LEU A 622 -68.83 -30.84 -17.51
C LEU A 622 -67.70 -31.33 -18.43
N ASP A 623 -67.36 -30.57 -19.47
CA ASP A 623 -66.33 -30.96 -20.45
C ASP A 623 -64.93 -31.06 -19.82
N VAL A 624 -64.57 -30.09 -18.96
CA VAL A 624 -63.33 -30.11 -18.19
C VAL A 624 -63.28 -31.35 -17.30
N ILE A 625 -64.37 -31.66 -16.59
CA ILE A 625 -64.43 -32.85 -15.71
C ILE A 625 -64.29 -34.14 -16.53
N MET A 626 -64.97 -34.25 -17.67
CA MET A 626 -64.85 -35.42 -18.55
C MET A 626 -63.41 -35.61 -19.04
N ARG A 627 -62.74 -34.53 -19.43
CA ARG A 627 -61.35 -34.57 -19.89
C ARG A 627 -60.37 -34.89 -18.76
N CYS A 628 -60.57 -34.36 -17.56
CA CYS A 628 -59.82 -34.73 -16.36
C CYS A 628 -59.91 -36.24 -16.07
N ASN A 629 -61.11 -36.81 -16.16
CA ASN A 629 -61.34 -38.24 -15.92
C ASN A 629 -60.62 -39.11 -16.96
N LEU A 630 -60.60 -38.70 -18.23
CA LEU A 630 -59.87 -39.42 -19.30
C LEU A 630 -58.35 -39.44 -19.10
N LEU A 631 -57.81 -38.48 -18.34
CA LEU A 631 -56.37 -38.33 -18.09
C LEU A 631 -55.96 -38.81 -16.70
N ASP A 632 -56.84 -39.48 -15.95
CA ASP A 632 -56.61 -39.93 -14.57
C ASP A 632 -56.16 -38.79 -13.63
N VAL A 633 -56.80 -37.62 -13.75
CA VAL A 633 -56.62 -36.52 -12.80
C VAL A 633 -57.32 -36.85 -11.49
N ASN A 634 -56.61 -36.73 -10.37
CA ASN A 634 -57.11 -37.22 -9.09
C ASN A 634 -58.11 -36.27 -8.41
N LEU A 635 -58.01 -34.95 -8.66
CA LEU A 635 -58.93 -33.95 -8.10
C LEU A 635 -59.04 -32.73 -9.02
N VAL A 636 -60.24 -32.18 -9.14
CA VAL A 636 -60.51 -30.93 -9.87
C VAL A 636 -61.16 -29.92 -8.93
N LEU A 637 -60.50 -28.78 -8.70
CA LEU A 637 -60.98 -27.71 -7.82
C LEU A 637 -61.34 -26.45 -8.61
N ARG A 638 -62.39 -25.77 -8.16
CA ARG A 638 -62.81 -24.49 -8.74
C ARG A 638 -62.15 -23.34 -7.98
N LYS A 639 -61.55 -22.38 -8.68
CA LYS A 639 -61.04 -21.13 -8.10
C LYS A 639 -62.20 -20.14 -7.82
N PRO A 640 -62.19 -19.41 -6.70
CA PRO A 640 -61.17 -19.41 -5.62
C PRO A 640 -61.25 -20.69 -4.78
N ILE A 641 -60.10 -21.28 -4.48
CA ILE A 641 -60.01 -22.55 -3.73
C ILE A 641 -60.14 -22.27 -2.24
N ILE A 642 -60.90 -23.13 -1.55
CA ILE A 642 -60.92 -23.19 -0.09
C ILE A 642 -59.65 -23.91 0.37
N PRO A 643 -58.70 -23.23 1.05
CA PRO A 643 -57.41 -23.82 1.39
C PRO A 643 -57.51 -25.14 2.17
N GLU A 644 -58.46 -25.24 3.09
CA GLU A 644 -58.66 -26.40 3.95
C GLU A 644 -59.04 -27.67 3.16
N GLU A 645 -59.78 -27.52 2.07
CA GLU A 645 -60.15 -28.64 1.18
C GLU A 645 -58.91 -29.22 0.50
N LEU A 646 -58.08 -28.34 -0.06
CA LEU A 646 -56.86 -28.69 -0.76
C LEU A 646 -55.81 -29.28 0.21
N ILE A 647 -55.61 -28.64 1.37
CA ILE A 647 -54.71 -29.15 2.43
C ILE A 647 -55.13 -30.55 2.88
N GLY A 648 -56.43 -30.74 3.14
CA GLY A 648 -56.96 -32.03 3.57
C GLY A 648 -56.75 -33.13 2.53
N TYR A 649 -56.87 -32.80 1.24
CA TYR A 649 -56.58 -33.71 0.15
C TYR A 649 -55.09 -34.09 0.09
N VAL A 650 -54.20 -33.09 0.03
CA VAL A 650 -52.74 -33.31 -0.04
C VAL A 650 -52.26 -34.23 1.08
N LYS A 651 -52.68 -33.98 2.32
CA LYS A 651 -52.32 -34.83 3.48
C LYS A 651 -52.78 -36.29 3.32
N ARG A 652 -54.00 -36.51 2.82
CA ARG A 652 -54.54 -37.88 2.63
C ARG A 652 -53.74 -38.66 1.60
N VAL A 653 -53.44 -38.05 0.46
CA VAL A 653 -52.80 -38.79 -0.64
C VAL A 653 -51.32 -39.05 -0.36
N ARG A 654 -50.63 -38.13 0.33
CA ARG A 654 -49.27 -38.42 0.80
C ARG A 654 -49.23 -39.60 1.78
N ASN A 655 -50.12 -39.61 2.78
CA ASN A 655 -50.14 -40.69 3.78
C ASN A 655 -50.41 -42.08 3.15
N GLN A 656 -51.13 -42.16 2.04
CA GLN A 656 -51.34 -43.40 1.31
C GLN A 656 -50.10 -43.90 0.55
N ARG A 657 -49.20 -42.99 0.15
CA ARG A 657 -47.93 -43.32 -0.52
C ARG A 657 -46.82 -43.77 0.44
N VAL A 658 -46.90 -43.42 1.71
CA VAL A 658 -45.90 -43.80 2.73
C VAL A 658 -46.12 -45.23 3.28
N VAL A 659 -47.29 -45.83 3.03
CA VAL A 659 -47.72 -47.14 3.58
C VAL A 659 -47.61 -48.29 2.56
N LEU A 660 -47.24 -48.00 1.32
CA LEU A 660 -46.95 -48.97 0.24
C LEU A 660 -45.44 -49.02 0.00
#